data_AF-A0AAD6EY52-F1
#
_entry.id   AF-A0AAD6EY52-F1
#
_cell.length_a   1.000
_cell.length_b   1.000
_cell.length_c   1.000
_cell.angle_alpha   90.00
_cell.angle_beta   90.00
_cell.angle_gamma   90.00
#
_symmetry.space_group_name_H-M   'P 1'
#
loop_
_entity.id
_entity.type
_entity.pdbx_description
1 polymer ?
#
loop_
_entity_poly.entity_id
_entity_poly.type
_entity_poly.pdbx_seq_one_letter_code
_entity_poly.pdbx_strand_id
1 'polypeptide(L)'
;MWSYRRWNVGSTVASLLISCVLLQLGLVSSQTTWKTLSGKAPIVVAKGGFSGLFPDSSQGAYGFALSVSLPSTVLQCDVRLTKDGLGICLPDIKMDNCTDIANFFPNGSSTYLVNGVPVSGYFPIDYISTDLANISLIQAIYTRTDRFDGSSGILPVEAVAQLKPPALWLNIEHDMFYAQHNLSMKNYMKGLTKNVKVNYISSPEIGFLTSISSLASTQTKLIFKFLDPTSAEPTTNLTYSALLSNLTYIKTFASGILVPKTYIWPVSPDNYLMDYTTVVTDAHKAGLEIYAGNLANDNFFSYNYSYDPLAEYLSYIDNGVFSVDGFLSEFPITPSEAIGCFVNLNKSSISHEKPLVISHNGASGDYPDCTDLAYQNAVTDGADIIDCPVQVTKDGVLICMSSINLVDDTTVAKSVYATRMNVIPQLQSGPGVFTFNLTWDEIKKLKPVISQPLSQFKSVRNPRYTNAGNFMNLSDFLAFAKNKDLAGVLITVENAPFIAQNLGISMVDSVLAVLNSSGYDSATSLPVMIQSSNSSVLLAFKQKAPHYKLLYTINEEVSDAAAPAVADIKRFADAVAVEKQSIYPETHHLTTTQTKLVKNLKSQGLSVYVYVLMNEFLSQAYDYFSDATVEINSFVQDAGVDGLITDFPATARRYKQNTCQKMGNSTPSYMMPVQPGGLLQAISPTAQPPAAQPLPVLSESDVAEPPLPAGTKQASGAQNAPASSHASLQLPAAVLMSVLLAILSNALLLV
;
A
#
# COMPACT_ATOMS: atom_id res chain seq x y z
N MET A 1 40.17 -52.10 -0.53
CA MET A 1 41.60 -52.44 -0.57
C MET A 1 42.08 -52.37 -2.02
N TRP A 2 43.03 -51.47 -2.30
CA TRP A 2 44.01 -51.47 -3.41
C TRP A 2 43.47 -51.40 -4.86
N SER A 3 43.98 -50.57 -5.78
CA SER A 3 45.17 -49.71 -5.81
C SER A 3 45.08 -48.65 -6.91
N TYR A 4 45.69 -47.50 -6.63
CA TYR A 4 46.06 -46.41 -7.54
C TYR A 4 47.04 -46.82 -8.65
N ARG A 5 46.99 -46.14 -9.81
CA ARG A 5 48.17 -45.54 -10.45
C ARG A 5 47.81 -44.36 -11.37
N ARG A 6 48.59 -43.30 -11.22
CA ARG A 6 48.56 -41.99 -11.92
C ARG A 6 49.43 -41.98 -13.19
N TRP A 7 49.25 -40.89 -13.96
CA TRP A 7 50.15 -40.15 -14.88
C TRP A 7 49.77 -40.25 -16.36
N ASN A 8 49.93 -39.24 -17.23
CA ASN A 8 49.89 -37.78 -17.17
C ASN A 8 50.01 -37.29 -18.64
N VAL A 9 49.40 -36.14 -18.96
CA VAL A 9 49.68 -35.21 -20.08
C VAL A 9 49.48 -35.64 -21.55
N GLY A 10 48.71 -34.85 -22.30
CA GLY A 10 49.00 -34.64 -23.73
C GLY A 10 47.82 -34.26 -24.64
N SER A 11 47.48 -32.98 -24.67
CA SER A 11 47.05 -32.22 -25.86
C SER A 11 45.82 -32.69 -26.66
N THR A 12 44.72 -31.91 -26.60
CA THR A 12 43.91 -31.45 -27.76
C THR A 12 42.62 -30.75 -27.28
N VAL A 13 42.69 -29.45 -26.94
CA VAL A 13 41.48 -28.58 -26.95
C VAL A 13 41.89 -27.23 -27.50
N ALA A 14 41.88 -27.11 -28.83
CA ALA A 14 42.00 -25.84 -29.53
C ALA A 14 41.23 -25.94 -30.85
N SER A 15 39.91 -26.17 -30.79
CA SER A 15 38.99 -26.06 -31.95
C SER A 15 37.50 -25.96 -31.56
N LEU A 16 37.16 -25.46 -30.36
CA LEU A 16 35.77 -25.35 -29.89
C LEU A 16 35.47 -24.02 -29.18
N LEU A 17 36.12 -22.94 -29.59
CA LEU A 17 35.95 -21.59 -29.02
C LEU A 17 35.59 -20.50 -30.05
N ILE A 18 35.14 -20.85 -31.26
CA ILE A 18 34.82 -19.86 -32.31
C ILE A 18 33.34 -19.93 -32.79
N SER A 19 32.51 -20.81 -32.24
CA SER A 19 31.07 -20.88 -32.61
C SER A 19 30.07 -20.47 -31.52
N CYS A 20 30.51 -19.88 -30.40
CA CYS A 20 29.61 -19.34 -29.37
C CYS A 20 29.64 -17.80 -29.22
N VAL A 21 30.31 -17.07 -30.11
CA VAL A 21 30.46 -15.60 -30.01
C VAL A 21 29.59 -14.83 -31.01
N LEU A 22 28.76 -15.49 -31.83
CA LEU A 22 27.94 -14.81 -32.86
C LEU A 22 26.42 -15.07 -32.75
N LEU A 23 25.90 -15.35 -31.55
CA LEU A 23 24.46 -15.42 -31.28
C LEU A 23 24.01 -14.58 -30.07
N GLN A 24 24.79 -13.56 -29.68
CA GLN A 24 24.40 -12.55 -28.67
C GLN A 24 24.31 -11.11 -29.23
N LEU A 25 24.12 -10.94 -30.53
CA LEU A 25 23.82 -9.64 -31.13
C LEU A 25 22.55 -9.76 -31.96
N GLY A 26 21.41 -9.62 -31.28
CA GLY A 26 20.10 -9.76 -31.92
C GLY A 26 18.88 -9.59 -31.01
N LEU A 27 19.03 -8.92 -29.87
CA LEU A 27 17.90 -8.23 -29.24
C LEU A 27 18.29 -6.76 -29.22
N VAL A 28 17.89 -6.04 -30.26
CA VAL A 28 17.71 -4.60 -30.14
C VAL A 28 16.56 -4.44 -29.14
N SER A 29 16.90 -4.47 -27.85
CA SER A 29 16.10 -3.81 -26.84
C SER A 29 15.93 -2.39 -27.35
N SER A 30 14.69 -2.00 -27.63
CA SER A 30 14.35 -0.59 -27.75
C SER A 30 14.73 0.04 -26.41
N GLN A 31 15.99 0.45 -26.24
CA GLN A 31 16.44 1.19 -25.08
C GLN A 31 15.61 2.47 -25.09
N THR A 32 14.58 2.50 -24.25
CA THR A 32 13.93 3.74 -23.89
C THR A 32 15.04 4.64 -23.37
N THR A 33 15.37 5.66 -24.14
CA THR A 33 16.32 6.68 -23.70
C THR A 33 15.63 7.42 -22.58
N TRP A 34 16.01 7.11 -21.34
CA TRP A 34 15.45 7.78 -20.18
C TRP A 34 15.68 9.27 -20.30
N LYS A 35 14.72 10.08 -19.85
CA LYS A 35 14.86 11.55 -19.83
C LYS A 35 15.68 12.04 -18.63
N THR A 36 16.61 11.22 -18.17
CA THR A 36 17.63 11.55 -17.16
C THR A 36 18.76 12.32 -17.84
N LEU A 37 19.65 12.96 -17.07
CA LEU A 37 20.78 13.68 -17.65
C LEU A 37 21.68 12.75 -18.48
N SER A 38 21.84 11.50 -18.01
CA SER A 38 22.74 10.53 -18.63
C SER A 38 22.10 9.67 -19.74
N GLY A 39 20.77 9.75 -19.90
CA GLY A 39 20.01 8.83 -20.75
C GLY A 39 19.84 7.41 -20.19
N LYS A 40 20.38 7.13 -19.00
CA LYS A 40 20.31 5.83 -18.32
C LYS A 40 19.16 5.77 -17.32
N ALA A 41 18.83 4.56 -16.88
CA ALA A 41 17.83 4.36 -15.84
C ALA A 41 18.17 5.14 -14.56
N PRO A 42 17.17 5.72 -13.88
CA PRO A 42 17.33 6.31 -12.56
C PRO A 42 17.96 5.32 -11.58
N ILE A 43 18.70 5.80 -10.59
CA ILE A 43 19.24 4.94 -9.53
C ILE A 43 18.32 4.93 -8.29
N VAL A 44 18.39 3.86 -7.52
CA VAL A 44 17.75 3.76 -6.20
C VAL A 44 18.80 3.95 -5.12
N VAL A 45 18.56 4.90 -4.23
CA VAL A 45 19.38 5.18 -3.05
C VAL A 45 18.54 4.84 -1.81
N ALA A 46 18.97 3.81 -1.09
CA ALA A 46 18.34 3.31 0.13
C ALA A 46 18.79 4.16 1.34
N LYS A 47 17.91 5.04 1.81
CA LYS A 47 18.16 5.97 2.92
C LYS A 47 18.27 5.20 4.23
N GLY A 48 19.47 5.07 4.79
CA GLY A 48 19.69 4.24 5.97
C GLY A 48 19.41 2.75 5.73
N GLY A 49 19.42 2.29 4.47
CA GLY A 49 18.95 0.95 4.09
C GLY A 49 17.43 0.90 3.89
N PHE A 50 16.78 -0.15 4.37
CA PHE A 50 15.32 -0.31 4.38
C PHE A 50 14.73 0.25 5.69
N SER A 51 14.94 1.54 5.93
CA SER A 51 14.53 2.25 7.16
C SER A 51 13.01 2.39 7.31
N GLY A 52 12.25 2.13 6.24
CA GLY A 52 10.80 1.97 6.26
C GLY A 52 10.28 0.83 7.16
N LEU A 53 11.14 -0.14 7.45
CA LEU A 53 10.79 -1.35 8.21
C LEU A 53 11.67 -1.56 9.45
N PHE A 54 12.99 -1.40 9.29
CA PHE A 54 13.97 -1.60 10.35
C PHE A 54 14.43 -0.26 10.93
N PRO A 55 15.02 -0.23 12.15
CA PRO A 55 15.75 0.94 12.63
C PRO A 55 16.76 1.40 11.57
N ASP A 56 16.73 2.70 11.26
CA ASP A 56 17.58 3.31 10.24
C ASP A 56 19.05 2.99 10.49
N SER A 57 19.79 2.72 9.42
CA SER A 57 21.23 2.45 9.46
C SER A 57 21.63 1.20 10.25
N SER A 58 20.67 0.34 10.59
CA SER A 58 20.94 -0.98 11.16
C SER A 58 21.53 -1.93 10.12
N GLN A 59 22.22 -2.97 10.60
CA GLN A 59 22.72 -4.04 9.73
C GLN A 59 21.56 -4.74 9.01
N GLY A 60 20.43 -4.93 9.69
CA GLY A 60 19.20 -5.47 9.10
C GLY A 60 18.66 -4.61 7.97
N ALA A 61 18.55 -3.29 8.18
CA ALA A 61 18.09 -2.34 7.16
C ALA A 61 18.95 -2.39 5.89
N TYR A 62 20.28 -2.32 6.03
CA TYR A 62 21.19 -2.33 4.89
C TYR A 62 21.20 -3.68 4.16
N GLY A 63 21.25 -4.79 4.90
CA GLY A 63 21.25 -6.14 4.34
C GLY A 63 19.96 -6.43 3.58
N PHE A 64 18.81 -6.05 4.15
CA PHE A 64 17.51 -6.25 3.53
C PHE A 64 17.34 -5.41 2.27
N ALA A 65 17.75 -4.13 2.29
CA ALA A 65 17.73 -3.28 1.10
C ALA A 65 18.49 -3.91 -0.09
N LEU A 66 19.67 -4.47 0.16
CA LEU A 66 20.46 -5.14 -0.88
C LEU A 66 19.81 -6.44 -1.40
N SER A 67 19.02 -7.13 -0.58
CA SER A 67 18.39 -8.39 -0.98
C SER A 67 17.11 -8.19 -1.78
N VAL A 68 16.30 -7.18 -1.45
CA VAL A 68 14.96 -7.00 -2.03
C VAL A 68 14.85 -5.91 -3.08
N SER A 69 15.91 -5.12 -3.32
CA SER A 69 15.89 -3.99 -4.26
C SER A 69 16.67 -4.28 -5.54
N LEU A 70 16.75 -3.31 -6.45
CA LEU A 70 17.59 -3.40 -7.66
C LEU A 70 19.04 -3.79 -7.30
N PRO A 71 19.71 -4.65 -8.09
CA PRO A 71 21.11 -5.03 -7.84
C PRO A 71 22.10 -3.85 -7.87
N SER A 72 21.71 -2.70 -8.42
CA SER A 72 22.49 -1.46 -8.44
C SER A 72 22.15 -0.50 -7.30
N THR A 73 21.35 -0.92 -6.31
CA THR A 73 20.93 -0.09 -5.18
C THR A 73 22.13 0.48 -4.43
N VAL A 74 22.10 1.78 -4.21
CA VAL A 74 23.12 2.52 -3.45
C VAL A 74 22.70 2.54 -1.99
N LEU A 75 23.60 2.21 -1.08
CA LEU A 75 23.34 2.39 0.35
C LEU A 75 23.74 3.81 0.77
N GLN A 76 22.86 4.49 1.50
CA GLN A 76 23.13 5.81 2.03
C GLN A 76 23.25 5.79 3.56
N CYS A 77 24.26 6.48 4.08
CA CYS A 77 24.51 6.68 5.50
C CYS A 77 24.55 8.18 5.82
N ASP A 78 23.81 8.60 6.84
CA ASP A 78 23.92 9.92 7.45
C ASP A 78 25.06 9.91 8.46
N VAL A 79 26.15 10.61 8.15
CA VAL A 79 27.39 10.52 8.94
C VAL A 79 27.35 11.50 10.10
N ARG A 80 27.60 11.00 11.31
CA ARG A 80 27.82 11.78 12.53
C ARG A 80 29.20 11.46 13.10
N LEU A 81 29.89 12.46 13.67
CA LEU A 81 31.18 12.24 14.33
C LEU A 81 31.03 12.07 15.84
N THR A 82 31.70 11.05 16.37
CA THR A 82 31.89 10.86 17.81
C THR A 82 32.95 11.83 18.35
N LYS A 83 33.08 11.91 19.69
CA LYS A 83 34.06 12.76 20.38
C LYS A 83 35.51 12.52 19.96
N ASP A 84 35.86 11.27 19.67
CA ASP A 84 37.17 10.82 19.21
C ASP A 84 37.31 10.86 17.67
N GLY A 85 36.32 11.40 16.96
CA GLY A 85 36.37 11.67 15.53
C GLY A 85 36.09 10.46 14.64
N LEU A 86 35.49 9.39 15.16
CA LEU A 86 34.99 8.28 14.36
C LEU A 86 33.66 8.67 13.70
N GLY A 87 33.45 8.26 12.45
CA GLY A 87 32.19 8.45 11.74
C GLY A 87 31.25 7.25 11.90
N ILE A 88 30.04 7.53 12.38
CA ILE A 88 28.96 6.56 12.58
C ILE A 88 27.75 6.93 11.70
N CYS A 89 26.93 5.93 11.37
CA CYS A 89 25.69 6.12 10.62
C CYS A 89 24.52 6.29 11.58
N LEU A 90 23.92 7.48 11.58
CA LEU A 90 22.73 7.82 12.38
C LEU A 90 21.87 8.85 11.64
N PRO A 91 20.54 8.64 11.53
CA PRO A 91 19.65 9.55 10.80
C PRO A 91 19.59 10.94 11.43
N ASP A 92 19.73 11.02 12.75
CA ASP A 92 19.59 12.27 13.52
C ASP A 92 20.89 12.59 14.29
N ILE A 93 21.16 13.88 14.48
CA ILE A 93 22.23 14.35 15.36
C ILE A 93 21.87 14.14 16.84
N LYS A 94 20.57 14.12 17.17
CA LYS A 94 20.03 13.70 18.46
C LYS A 94 19.91 12.19 18.50
N MET A 95 20.82 11.55 19.22
CA MET A 95 20.85 10.10 19.35
C MET A 95 19.60 9.55 20.04
N ASP A 96 19.01 10.28 20.97
CA ASP A 96 17.77 9.88 21.68
C ASP A 96 16.53 9.79 20.77
N ASN A 97 16.60 10.30 19.53
CA ASN A 97 15.51 10.14 18.56
C ASN A 97 15.56 8.77 17.84
N CYS A 98 16.70 8.08 17.84
CA CYS A 98 16.93 6.88 17.03
C CYS A 98 17.77 5.80 17.73
N THR A 99 18.05 5.97 19.02
CA THR A 99 18.77 5.00 19.86
C THR A 99 18.20 4.93 21.26
N ASP A 100 18.56 3.87 21.99
CA ASP A 100 18.22 3.67 23.40
C ASP A 100 19.18 4.37 24.39
N ILE A 101 20.01 5.34 23.93
CA ILE A 101 21.10 5.95 24.70
C ILE A 101 20.69 6.53 26.07
N ALA A 102 19.46 7.06 26.17
CA ALA A 102 18.94 7.64 27.39
C ALA A 102 18.79 6.61 28.53
N ASN A 103 18.64 5.32 28.20
CA ASN A 103 18.58 4.23 29.19
C ASN A 103 19.96 3.94 29.82
N PHE A 104 21.04 4.23 29.09
CA PHE A 104 22.41 3.97 29.53
C PHE A 104 23.05 5.19 30.18
N PHE A 105 22.66 6.39 29.78
CA PHE A 105 23.22 7.64 30.27
C PHE A 105 22.12 8.59 30.76
N PRO A 106 21.33 8.28 31.80
CA PRO A 106 20.13 9.05 32.16
C PRO A 106 20.34 10.54 32.47
N ASN A 107 21.58 10.95 32.80
CA ASN A 107 21.97 12.34 33.03
C ASN A 107 22.92 12.87 31.94
N GLY A 108 22.96 12.24 30.76
CA GLY A 108 23.90 12.50 29.68
C GLY A 108 23.40 13.51 28.65
N SER A 109 22.24 14.12 28.86
CA SER A 109 21.72 15.13 27.94
C SER A 109 22.53 16.43 28.02
N SER A 110 22.93 16.93 26.86
CA SER A 110 23.60 18.21 26.67
C SER A 110 22.71 19.17 25.90
N THR A 111 23.03 20.47 25.94
CA THR A 111 22.40 21.48 25.08
C THR A 111 23.45 22.19 24.25
N TYR A 112 23.30 22.15 22.94
CA TYR A 112 24.19 22.80 21.99
C TYR A 112 23.42 23.71 21.03
N LEU A 113 24.13 24.68 20.44
CA LEU A 113 23.60 25.46 19.33
C LEU A 113 23.87 24.72 18.02
N VAL A 114 22.86 24.03 17.49
CA VAL A 114 22.93 23.40 16.16
C VAL A 114 22.39 24.40 15.15
N ASN A 115 23.26 24.91 14.28
CA ASN A 115 22.93 25.98 13.32
C ASN A 115 22.27 27.21 13.99
N GLY A 116 22.74 27.57 15.19
CA GLY A 116 22.23 28.72 15.95
C GLY A 116 20.95 28.46 16.75
N VAL A 117 20.36 27.26 16.66
CA VAL A 117 19.17 26.86 17.43
C VAL A 117 19.61 26.03 18.64
N PRO A 118 19.17 26.37 19.88
CA PRO A 118 19.43 25.52 21.04
C PRO A 118 18.69 24.19 20.91
N VAL A 119 19.44 23.10 20.90
CA VAL A 119 18.94 21.73 20.81
C VAL A 119 19.45 20.98 22.04
N SER A 120 18.52 20.43 22.82
CA SER A 120 18.81 19.59 23.98
C SER A 120 18.58 18.12 23.63
N GLY A 121 19.50 17.24 24.00
CA GLY A 121 19.44 15.82 23.66
C GLY A 121 20.76 15.12 23.92
N TYR A 122 20.94 13.95 23.31
CA TYR A 122 22.17 13.18 23.37
C TYR A 122 22.93 13.33 22.06
N PHE A 123 24.19 13.77 22.11
CA PHE A 123 24.96 14.08 20.91
C PHE A 123 26.16 13.13 20.77
N PRO A 124 26.47 12.62 19.57
CA PRO A 124 27.62 11.75 19.36
C PRO A 124 28.95 12.37 19.84
N ILE A 125 29.08 13.69 19.78
CA ILE A 125 30.29 14.43 20.19
C ILE A 125 30.58 14.37 21.70
N ASP A 126 29.62 13.92 22.51
CA ASP A 126 29.79 13.79 23.97
C ASP A 126 30.45 12.46 24.36
N TYR A 127 30.47 11.49 23.45
CA TYR A 127 30.85 10.10 23.69
C TYR A 127 32.01 9.69 22.78
N ILE A 128 32.98 8.94 23.32
CA ILE A 128 33.96 8.25 22.46
C ILE A 128 33.32 7.00 21.86
N SER A 129 33.83 6.50 20.74
CA SER A 129 33.15 5.42 20.02
C SER A 129 32.95 4.15 20.86
N THR A 130 33.84 3.88 21.82
CA THR A 130 33.72 2.72 22.72
C THR A 130 32.58 2.84 23.73
N ASP A 131 32.16 4.06 24.09
CA ASP A 131 31.01 4.28 24.98
C ASP A 131 29.71 3.83 24.30
N LEU A 132 29.69 3.89 22.97
CA LEU A 132 28.51 3.61 22.14
C LEU A 132 28.35 2.13 21.77
N ALA A 133 29.29 1.26 22.18
CA ALA A 133 29.31 -0.14 21.76
C ALA A 133 28.09 -0.96 22.22
N ASN A 134 27.44 -0.54 23.31
CA ASN A 134 26.25 -1.20 23.87
C ASN A 134 24.94 -0.46 23.55
N ILE A 135 25.01 0.63 22.79
CA ILE A 135 23.84 1.43 22.42
C ILE A 135 23.21 0.83 21.17
N SER A 136 21.90 0.62 21.23
CA SER A 136 21.14 0.02 20.16
C SER A 136 20.31 1.05 19.40
N LEU A 137 20.12 0.79 18.11
CA LEU A 137 19.22 1.54 17.25
C LEU A 137 17.77 1.18 17.57
N ILE A 138 16.91 2.19 17.48
CA ILE A 138 15.45 2.06 17.63
C ILE A 138 14.74 2.80 16.49
N GLN A 139 13.48 2.47 16.25
CA GLN A 139 12.65 3.12 15.26
C GLN A 139 12.33 4.57 15.68
N ALA A 140 12.63 5.52 14.80
CA ALA A 140 12.42 6.95 15.06
C ALA A 140 10.98 7.41 14.75
N ILE A 141 10.24 6.63 13.95
CA ILE A 141 8.90 6.98 13.48
C ILE A 141 7.87 6.08 14.19
N TYR A 142 7.05 6.67 15.05
CA TYR A 142 6.06 5.96 15.89
C TYR A 142 5.00 5.16 15.12
N THR A 143 4.74 5.50 13.86
CA THR A 143 3.79 4.74 13.02
C THR A 143 4.41 3.48 12.42
N ARG A 144 5.74 3.31 12.51
CA ARG A 144 6.44 2.10 12.11
C ARG A 144 6.56 1.14 13.29
N THR A 145 6.72 -0.14 12.98
CA THR A 145 6.85 -1.19 13.99
C THR A 145 8.14 -1.04 14.81
N ASP A 146 8.03 -1.13 16.13
CA ASP A 146 9.13 -1.13 17.10
C ASP A 146 9.75 -2.53 17.30
N ARG A 147 9.22 -3.55 16.61
CA ARG A 147 9.58 -4.96 16.84
C ARG A 147 11.03 -5.30 16.50
N PHE A 148 11.70 -4.44 15.75
CA PHE A 148 13.11 -4.59 15.39
C PHE A 148 14.05 -3.73 16.25
N ASP A 149 13.51 -2.99 17.22
CA ASP A 149 14.29 -2.14 18.13
C ASP A 149 15.20 -2.99 19.02
N GLY A 150 16.37 -2.44 19.35
CA GLY A 150 17.33 -3.14 20.21
C GLY A 150 18.07 -4.30 19.52
N SER A 151 17.75 -4.61 18.26
CA SER A 151 18.32 -5.76 17.54
C SER A 151 19.69 -5.48 16.91
N SER A 152 20.05 -4.22 16.72
CA SER A 152 21.28 -3.79 16.06
C SER A 152 21.93 -2.61 16.78
N GLY A 153 23.25 -2.65 16.93
CA GLY A 153 24.04 -1.53 17.42
C GLY A 153 24.33 -0.49 16.32
N ILE A 154 24.87 0.66 16.74
CA ILE A 154 25.33 1.72 15.84
C ILE A 154 26.47 1.22 14.96
N LEU A 155 26.39 1.45 13.64
CA LEU A 155 27.42 1.05 12.69
C LEU A 155 28.39 2.21 12.38
N PRO A 156 29.72 1.96 12.39
CA PRO A 156 30.66 2.87 11.74
C PRO A 156 30.51 2.80 10.21
N VAL A 157 30.87 3.87 9.50
CA VAL A 157 30.76 3.93 8.03
C VAL A 157 31.53 2.79 7.34
N GLU A 158 32.67 2.40 7.89
CA GLU A 158 33.48 1.28 7.42
C GLU A 158 32.72 -0.05 7.45
N ALA A 159 31.84 -0.27 8.43
CA ALA A 159 31.03 -1.48 8.51
C ALA A 159 29.98 -1.54 7.38
N VAL A 160 29.38 -0.40 7.03
CA VAL A 160 28.47 -0.31 5.87
C VAL A 160 29.24 -0.60 4.56
N ALA A 161 30.46 -0.09 4.43
CA ALA A 161 31.31 -0.39 3.28
C ALA A 161 31.71 -1.88 3.19
N GLN A 162 31.85 -2.58 4.33
CA GLN A 162 32.15 -4.01 4.38
C GLN A 162 31.00 -4.90 3.89
N LEU A 163 29.77 -4.38 3.83
CA LEU A 163 28.65 -5.03 3.14
C LEU A 163 28.86 -5.08 1.61
N LYS A 164 29.86 -4.36 1.09
CA LYS A 164 30.23 -4.27 -0.32
C LYS A 164 29.05 -3.87 -1.22
N PRO A 165 28.33 -2.76 -0.90
CA PRO A 165 27.27 -2.30 -1.77
C PRO A 165 27.83 -1.90 -3.15
N PRO A 166 27.01 -1.95 -4.21
CA PRO A 166 27.39 -1.49 -5.55
C PRO A 166 27.96 -0.06 -5.55
N ALA A 167 27.40 0.80 -4.70
CA ALA A 167 27.89 2.12 -4.41
C ALA A 167 27.54 2.55 -2.98
N LEU A 168 28.37 3.41 -2.40
CA LEU A 168 28.16 4.02 -1.09
C LEU A 168 27.92 5.52 -1.23
N TRP A 169 26.85 6.01 -0.61
CA TRP A 169 26.48 7.41 -0.52
C TRP A 169 26.60 7.89 0.93
N LEU A 170 27.36 8.95 1.17
CA LEU A 170 27.49 9.57 2.48
C LEU A 170 26.83 10.94 2.48
N ASN A 171 25.88 11.15 3.39
CA ASN A 171 25.29 12.47 3.61
C ASN A 171 25.98 13.13 4.82
N ILE A 172 26.54 14.31 4.61
CA ILE A 172 27.27 15.08 5.61
C ILE A 172 26.49 16.35 5.91
N GLU A 173 26.15 16.53 7.18
CA GLU A 173 25.42 17.71 7.66
C GLU A 173 26.07 18.20 8.95
N HIS A 174 25.86 19.48 9.24
CA HIS A 174 26.34 20.16 10.44
C HIS A 174 27.87 20.26 10.52
N ASP A 175 28.58 20.42 9.40
CA ASP A 175 30.05 20.59 9.38
C ASP A 175 30.49 21.76 10.28
N MET A 176 29.76 22.88 10.24
CA MET A 176 30.04 24.02 11.13
C MET A 176 29.92 23.68 12.61
N PHE A 177 28.94 22.86 12.99
CA PHE A 177 28.78 22.39 14.38
C PHE A 177 29.99 21.55 14.78
N TYR A 178 30.39 20.56 13.98
CA TYR A 178 31.56 19.75 14.29
C TYR A 178 32.85 20.59 14.40
N ALA A 179 33.02 21.60 13.53
CA ALA A 179 34.15 22.53 13.61
C ALA A 179 34.20 23.32 14.93
N GLN A 180 33.05 23.76 15.45
CA GLN A 180 32.94 24.44 16.75
C GLN A 180 33.36 23.55 17.93
N HIS A 181 33.27 22.23 17.75
CA HIS A 181 33.62 21.23 18.75
C HIS A 181 34.98 20.55 18.49
N ASN A 182 35.88 21.23 17.75
CA ASN A 182 37.23 20.74 17.41
C ASN A 182 37.25 19.42 16.61
N LEU A 183 36.17 19.09 15.92
CA LEU A 183 36.07 17.97 14.98
C LEU A 183 36.08 18.50 13.54
N SER A 184 36.38 17.64 12.57
CA SER A 184 36.42 18.05 11.17
C SER A 184 35.94 16.93 10.25
N MET A 185 34.76 17.13 9.63
CA MET A 185 34.23 16.19 8.64
C MET A 185 35.18 16.08 7.44
N LYS A 186 35.78 17.18 7.00
CA LYS A 186 36.80 17.16 5.94
C LYS A 186 37.99 16.25 6.25
N ASN A 187 38.54 16.32 7.47
CA ASN A 187 39.66 15.46 7.87
C ASN A 187 39.24 14.00 8.02
N TYR A 188 38.05 13.76 8.60
CA TYR A 188 37.46 12.43 8.66
C TYR A 188 37.32 11.83 7.25
N MET A 189 36.71 12.56 6.31
CA MET A 189 36.55 12.14 4.93
C MET A 189 37.88 11.85 4.22
N LYS A 190 38.90 12.70 4.45
CA LYS A 190 40.26 12.46 3.94
C LYS A 190 40.90 11.18 4.50
N GLY A 191 40.58 10.81 5.74
CA GLY A 191 41.01 9.55 6.35
C GLY A 191 40.27 8.36 5.76
N LEU A 192 38.94 8.42 5.77
CA LEU A 192 38.02 7.38 5.32
C LEU A 192 38.29 6.96 3.86
N THR A 193 38.41 7.93 2.96
CA THR A 193 38.58 7.71 1.51
C THR A 193 39.89 7.02 1.11
N LYS A 194 40.84 6.84 2.04
CA LYS A 194 42.04 6.03 1.81
C LYS A 194 41.73 4.53 1.71
N ASN A 195 40.69 4.09 2.43
CA ASN A 195 40.37 2.67 2.60
C ASN A 195 38.95 2.32 2.15
N VAL A 196 38.06 3.31 2.06
CA VAL A 196 36.66 3.12 1.67
C VAL A 196 36.38 3.86 0.36
N LYS A 197 35.83 3.13 -0.61
CA LYS A 197 35.34 3.72 -1.85
C LYS A 197 34.00 4.41 -1.60
N VAL A 198 34.00 5.73 -1.66
CA VAL A 198 32.80 6.56 -1.54
C VAL A 198 32.42 7.09 -2.93
N ASN A 199 31.21 6.76 -3.38
CA ASN A 199 30.72 7.09 -4.72
C ASN A 199 29.98 8.44 -4.75
N TYR A 200 29.22 8.74 -3.69
CA TYR A 200 28.44 9.96 -3.57
C TYR A 200 28.69 10.60 -2.21
N ILE A 201 28.85 11.92 -2.21
CA ILE A 201 28.87 12.73 -0.99
C ILE A 201 27.84 13.83 -1.17
N SER A 202 26.82 13.84 -0.31
CA SER A 202 25.85 14.94 -0.26
C SER A 202 26.06 15.82 0.95
N SER A 203 25.72 17.09 0.81
CA SER A 203 25.62 18.00 1.95
C SER A 203 24.71 19.18 1.62
N PRO A 204 23.96 19.70 2.61
CA PRO A 204 23.25 20.97 2.48
C PRO A 204 24.17 22.18 2.66
N GLU A 205 25.45 22.01 3.02
CA GLU A 205 26.38 23.10 3.30
C GLU A 205 27.36 23.33 2.14
N ILE A 206 27.28 24.50 1.50
CA ILE A 206 28.15 24.86 0.35
C ILE A 206 29.61 24.95 0.81
N GLY A 207 29.86 25.50 1.99
CA GLY A 207 31.19 25.59 2.59
C GLY A 207 31.85 24.21 2.73
N PHE A 208 31.09 23.20 3.17
CA PHE A 208 31.59 21.83 3.26
C PHE A 208 31.94 21.27 1.88
N LEU A 209 30.99 21.28 0.92
CA LEU A 209 31.20 20.71 -0.42
C LEU A 209 32.38 21.36 -1.15
N THR A 210 32.48 22.68 -1.09
CA THR A 210 33.61 23.41 -1.67
C THR A 210 34.93 23.04 -1.00
N SER A 211 34.94 22.85 0.32
CA SER A 211 36.15 22.47 1.07
C SER A 211 36.68 21.07 0.73
N ILE A 212 35.82 20.14 0.29
CA ILE A 212 36.18 18.75 -0.05
C ILE A 212 36.30 18.51 -1.56
N SER A 213 36.06 19.52 -2.39
CA SER A 213 36.14 19.43 -3.86
C SER A 213 37.46 18.84 -4.37
N SER A 214 38.58 19.16 -3.71
CA SER A 214 39.91 18.60 -4.04
C SER A 214 40.11 17.15 -3.58
N LEU A 215 39.27 16.65 -2.65
CA LEU A 215 39.30 15.27 -2.16
C LEU A 215 38.43 14.35 -3.02
N ALA A 216 37.40 14.90 -3.68
CA ALA A 216 36.58 14.15 -4.60
C ALA A 216 37.46 13.65 -5.76
N SER A 217 37.63 12.33 -5.86
CA SER A 217 38.20 11.73 -7.06
C SER A 217 37.32 12.05 -8.27
N THR A 218 37.82 11.88 -9.50
CA THR A 218 36.96 11.96 -10.70
C THR A 218 35.80 10.97 -10.69
N GLN A 219 35.76 10.02 -9.75
CA GLN A 219 34.72 9.01 -9.60
C GLN A 219 33.72 9.32 -8.46
N THR A 220 33.99 10.30 -7.60
CA THR A 220 33.10 10.67 -6.48
C THR A 220 32.24 11.86 -6.88
N LYS A 221 30.92 11.68 -6.82
CA LYS A 221 29.94 12.72 -7.13
C LYS A 221 29.62 13.56 -5.90
N LEU A 222 29.69 14.87 -6.04
CA LEU A 222 29.27 15.82 -5.00
C LEU A 222 27.84 16.26 -5.28
N ILE A 223 26.96 16.13 -4.29
CA ILE A 223 25.53 16.37 -4.43
C ILE A 223 25.11 17.47 -3.45
N PHE A 224 24.58 18.58 -3.98
CA PHE A 224 24.05 19.63 -3.12
C PHE A 224 22.62 19.28 -2.66
N LYS A 225 22.42 19.15 -1.35
CA LYS A 225 21.12 18.77 -0.76
C LYS A 225 20.31 20.03 -0.44
N PHE A 226 19.14 20.16 -1.05
CA PHE A 226 18.19 21.21 -0.70
C PHE A 226 17.39 20.80 0.53
N LEU A 227 17.15 21.77 1.42
CA LEU A 227 16.25 21.62 2.57
C LEU A 227 14.95 22.40 2.32
N ASP A 228 14.28 22.84 3.38
CA ASP A 228 13.10 23.68 3.27
C ASP A 228 13.39 24.96 2.44
N PRO A 229 12.50 25.37 1.51
CA PRO A 229 12.73 26.53 0.64
C PRO A 229 13.04 27.85 1.34
N THR A 230 12.56 28.02 2.58
CA THR A 230 12.72 29.25 3.37
C THR A 230 13.93 29.21 4.31
N SER A 231 14.49 28.01 4.55
CA SER A 231 15.69 27.86 5.37
C SER A 231 16.91 28.46 4.67
N ALA A 232 17.81 29.06 5.47
CA ALA A 232 19.06 29.61 4.97
C ALA A 232 20.17 28.54 4.92
N GLU A 233 20.94 28.55 3.85
CA GLU A 233 22.20 27.82 3.76
C GLU A 233 23.26 28.56 4.59
N PRO A 234 23.99 27.88 5.48
CA PRO A 234 24.74 28.56 6.54
C PRO A 234 26.01 29.28 6.05
N THR A 235 26.54 28.94 4.87
CA THR A 235 27.76 29.58 4.32
C THR A 235 27.46 30.91 3.63
N THR A 236 26.39 30.95 2.85
CA THR A 236 26.01 32.09 2.00
C THR A 236 24.91 32.94 2.62
N ASN A 237 24.20 32.40 3.62
CA ASN A 237 23.01 32.99 4.24
C ASN A 237 21.87 33.26 3.24
N LEU A 238 21.94 32.64 2.05
CA LEU A 238 20.86 32.64 1.07
C LEU A 238 19.89 31.51 1.39
N THR A 239 18.60 31.70 1.07
CA THR A 239 17.61 30.64 1.19
C THR A 239 17.86 29.54 0.15
N TYR A 240 17.45 28.31 0.44
CA TYR A 240 17.51 27.22 -0.56
C TYR A 240 16.71 27.54 -1.83
N SER A 241 15.58 28.24 -1.71
CA SER A 241 14.83 28.75 -2.88
C SER A 241 15.63 29.75 -3.73
N ALA A 242 16.38 30.66 -3.10
CA ALA A 242 17.23 31.61 -3.82
C ALA A 242 18.39 30.90 -4.54
N LEU A 243 18.99 29.90 -3.88
CA LEU A 243 20.05 29.08 -4.48
C LEU A 243 19.56 28.25 -5.68
N LEU A 244 18.33 27.74 -5.62
CA LEU A 244 17.73 26.98 -6.72
C LEU A 244 17.63 27.80 -8.02
N SER A 245 17.50 29.12 -7.90
CA SER A 245 17.43 30.03 -9.05
C SER A 245 18.77 30.20 -9.77
N ASN A 246 19.87 29.68 -9.22
CA ASN A 246 21.22 29.77 -9.81
C ASN A 246 21.92 28.41 -9.88
N LEU A 247 21.36 27.49 -10.68
CA LEU A 247 21.91 26.15 -10.89
C LEU A 247 23.31 26.16 -11.52
N THR A 248 23.66 27.19 -12.31
CA THR A 248 25.01 27.33 -12.87
C THR A 248 26.05 27.60 -11.79
N TYR A 249 25.71 28.36 -10.74
CA TYR A 249 26.57 28.50 -9.56
C TYR A 249 26.73 27.16 -8.83
N ILE A 250 25.64 26.41 -8.61
CA ILE A 250 25.72 25.09 -7.97
C ILE A 250 26.62 24.13 -8.77
N LYS A 251 26.55 24.19 -10.10
CA LYS A 251 27.39 23.39 -11.00
C LYS A 251 28.89 23.61 -10.81
N THR A 252 29.33 24.74 -10.25
CA THR A 252 30.76 24.99 -10.03
C THR A 252 31.36 24.13 -8.92
N PHE A 253 30.52 23.55 -8.04
CA PHE A 253 30.98 22.74 -6.91
C PHE A 253 30.27 21.39 -6.75
N ALA A 254 29.15 21.17 -7.43
CA ALA A 254 28.38 19.92 -7.37
C ALA A 254 28.17 19.30 -8.78
N SER A 255 28.09 17.98 -8.81
CA SER A 255 27.71 17.20 -9.99
C SER A 255 26.21 16.93 -10.08
N GLY A 256 25.48 17.09 -8.97
CA GLY A 256 24.03 16.94 -8.93
C GLY A 256 23.41 17.60 -7.70
N ILE A 257 22.09 17.52 -7.62
CA ILE A 257 21.28 18.07 -6.53
C ILE A 257 20.31 17.01 -5.99
N LEU A 258 20.09 17.01 -4.68
CA LEU A 258 19.05 16.21 -4.02
C LEU A 258 17.99 17.17 -3.51
N VAL A 259 16.76 17.04 -4.00
CA VAL A 259 15.66 17.95 -3.65
C VAL A 259 14.51 17.21 -2.98
N PRO A 260 13.83 17.82 -1.98
CA PRO A 260 12.56 17.31 -1.51
C PRO A 260 11.55 17.20 -2.65
N LYS A 261 10.72 16.15 -2.64
CA LYS A 261 9.74 15.86 -3.69
C LYS A 261 8.86 17.06 -4.09
N THR A 262 8.54 17.94 -3.14
CA THR A 262 7.74 19.15 -3.33
C THR A 262 8.39 20.24 -4.18
N TYR A 263 9.71 20.20 -4.39
CA TYR A 263 10.38 21.09 -5.35
C TYR A 263 10.05 20.72 -6.80
N ILE A 264 9.75 19.46 -7.06
CA ILE A 264 9.43 18.95 -8.41
C ILE A 264 7.93 18.98 -8.63
N TRP A 265 7.17 18.42 -7.69
CA TRP A 265 5.71 18.41 -7.68
C TRP A 265 5.19 19.13 -6.43
N PRO A 266 4.95 20.45 -6.51
CA PRO A 266 4.38 21.19 -5.39
C PRO A 266 3.00 20.66 -5.02
N VAL A 267 2.66 20.76 -3.74
CA VAL A 267 1.39 20.29 -3.19
C VAL A 267 0.67 21.48 -2.55
N SER A 268 -0.61 21.63 -2.85
CA SER A 268 -1.46 22.66 -2.27
C SER A 268 -1.75 22.39 -0.79
N PRO A 269 -2.17 23.40 0.01
CA PRO A 269 -2.51 23.19 1.43
C PRO A 269 -3.63 22.17 1.68
N ASP A 270 -4.50 21.95 0.69
CA ASP A 270 -5.55 20.92 0.71
C ASP A 270 -5.08 19.55 0.17
N ASN A 271 -3.76 19.36 0.00
CA ASN A 271 -3.09 18.10 -0.33
C ASN A 271 -3.29 17.57 -1.78
N TYR A 272 -3.33 18.48 -2.76
CA TYR A 272 -3.40 18.13 -4.18
C TYR A 272 -2.14 18.58 -4.92
N LEU A 273 -1.74 17.80 -5.92
CA LEU A 273 -0.65 18.19 -6.81
C LEU A 273 -0.99 19.50 -7.52
N MET A 274 0.00 20.38 -7.56
CA MET A 274 0.05 21.53 -8.45
C MET A 274 0.85 21.14 -9.70
N ASP A 275 0.94 22.07 -10.66
CA ASP A 275 1.78 21.88 -11.84
C ASP A 275 3.24 21.60 -11.44
N TYR A 276 3.87 20.63 -12.11
CA TYR A 276 5.30 20.35 -11.90
C TYR A 276 6.14 21.60 -12.24
N THR A 277 7.26 21.74 -11.55
CA THR A 277 8.21 22.81 -11.81
C THR A 277 9.21 22.41 -12.91
N THR A 278 9.93 23.39 -13.47
CA THR A 278 10.96 23.14 -14.47
C THR A 278 12.28 22.61 -13.89
N VAL A 279 12.36 22.42 -12.56
CA VAL A 279 13.61 22.17 -11.84
C VAL A 279 14.41 20.98 -12.38
N VAL A 280 13.74 19.89 -12.78
CA VAL A 280 14.41 18.72 -13.36
C VAL A 280 15.07 19.10 -14.68
N THR A 281 14.32 19.70 -15.59
CA THR A 281 14.84 20.10 -16.90
C THR A 281 15.89 21.19 -16.80
N ASP A 282 15.79 22.12 -15.85
CA ASP A 282 16.76 23.19 -15.66
C ASP A 282 18.06 22.68 -15.02
N ALA A 283 17.97 21.71 -14.10
CA ALA A 283 19.13 20.99 -13.59
C ALA A 283 19.86 20.26 -14.72
N HIS A 284 19.12 19.54 -15.57
CA HIS A 284 19.72 18.85 -16.71
C HIS A 284 20.38 19.81 -17.71
N LYS A 285 19.75 20.95 -18.02
CA LYS A 285 20.35 22.00 -18.86
C LYS A 285 21.64 22.58 -18.25
N ALA A 286 21.69 22.68 -16.92
CA ALA A 286 22.90 23.09 -16.19
C ALA A 286 23.94 21.96 -16.06
N GLY A 287 23.64 20.75 -16.55
CA GLY A 287 24.51 19.58 -16.44
C GLY A 287 24.58 18.99 -15.04
N LEU A 288 23.53 19.16 -14.24
CA LEU A 288 23.37 18.59 -12.89
C LEU A 288 22.41 17.40 -12.94
N GLU A 289 22.81 16.29 -12.33
CA GLU A 289 21.88 15.20 -12.00
C GLU A 289 20.92 15.68 -10.91
N ILE A 290 19.67 15.21 -10.90
CA ILE A 290 18.68 15.55 -9.88
C ILE A 290 18.08 14.29 -9.27
N TYR A 291 18.10 14.25 -7.94
CA TYR A 291 17.58 13.14 -7.14
C TYR A 291 16.37 13.64 -6.35
N ALA A 292 15.27 12.87 -6.36
CA ALA A 292 14.09 13.16 -5.56
C ALA A 292 14.20 12.48 -4.19
N GLY A 293 14.03 13.25 -3.11
CA GLY A 293 14.02 12.77 -1.72
C GLY A 293 12.68 12.99 -1.03
N ASN A 294 12.56 12.47 0.20
CA ASN A 294 11.34 12.48 1.01
C ASN A 294 10.19 11.66 0.42
N LEU A 295 10.51 10.55 -0.26
CA LEU A 295 9.53 9.54 -0.66
C LEU A 295 9.53 8.40 0.37
N ALA A 296 8.33 8.05 0.83
CA ALA A 296 8.09 7.00 1.79
C ALA A 296 6.68 6.43 1.54
N ASN A 297 6.53 5.12 1.70
CA ASN A 297 5.29 4.42 1.38
C ASN A 297 4.22 4.57 2.47
N ASP A 298 4.64 4.91 3.69
CA ASP A 298 3.82 5.02 4.89
C ASP A 298 3.52 6.49 5.26
N ASN A 299 3.41 7.35 4.24
CA ASN A 299 3.19 8.79 4.41
C ASN A 299 1.85 9.25 3.83
N PHE A 300 1.43 10.47 4.16
CA PHE A 300 0.27 11.09 3.53
C PHE A 300 0.62 11.52 2.10
N PHE A 301 0.11 10.77 1.14
CA PHE A 301 0.21 11.09 -0.28
C PHE A 301 -0.70 12.26 -0.64
N SER A 302 -0.36 12.96 -1.71
CA SER A 302 -1.37 13.77 -2.38
C SER A 302 -2.53 12.86 -2.83
N TYR A 303 -3.76 13.37 -2.71
CA TYR A 303 -4.96 12.64 -3.14
C TYR A 303 -4.95 12.26 -4.62
N ASN A 304 -4.12 12.92 -5.44
CA ASN A 304 -3.92 12.60 -6.85
C ASN A 304 -3.32 11.19 -7.09
N TYR A 305 -2.68 10.60 -6.08
CA TYR A 305 -2.07 9.27 -6.20
C TYR A 305 -2.94 8.16 -5.61
N SER A 306 -4.11 8.46 -5.04
CA SER A 306 -5.01 7.44 -4.49
C SER A 306 -4.30 6.47 -3.52
N TYR A 307 -3.41 7.03 -2.68
CA TYR A 307 -2.57 6.29 -1.72
C TYR A 307 -1.59 5.27 -2.32
N ASP A 308 -1.35 5.32 -3.63
CA ASP A 308 -0.47 4.39 -4.34
C ASP A 308 0.98 4.92 -4.41
N PRO A 309 1.93 4.37 -3.63
CA PRO A 309 3.31 4.85 -3.64
C PRO A 309 3.98 4.65 -5.00
N LEU A 310 3.73 3.52 -5.66
CA LEU A 310 4.31 3.22 -6.96
C LEU A 310 3.84 4.24 -8.01
N ALA A 311 2.58 4.71 -7.93
CA ALA A 311 2.08 5.77 -8.80
C ALA A 311 2.80 7.10 -8.54
N GLU A 312 3.09 7.42 -7.28
CA GLU A 312 3.93 8.57 -6.94
C GLU A 312 5.31 8.44 -7.59
N TYR A 313 6.04 7.33 -7.43
CA TYR A 313 7.37 7.16 -8.05
C TYR A 313 7.32 7.29 -9.58
N LEU A 314 6.36 6.65 -10.26
CA LEU A 314 6.20 6.73 -11.72
C LEU A 314 6.02 8.18 -12.20
N SER A 315 5.36 9.04 -11.42
CA SER A 315 5.18 10.46 -11.77
C SER A 315 6.50 11.24 -11.90
N TYR A 316 7.61 10.74 -11.34
CA TYR A 316 8.93 11.38 -11.43
C TYR A 316 9.79 10.83 -12.57
N ILE A 317 9.42 9.70 -13.17
CA ILE A 317 10.28 8.98 -14.13
C ILE A 317 9.62 8.56 -15.44
N ASP A 318 8.28 8.48 -15.48
CA ASP A 318 7.48 8.00 -16.62
C ASP A 318 6.27 8.90 -16.91
N ASN A 319 6.45 10.22 -16.78
CA ASN A 319 5.40 11.23 -17.02
C ASN A 319 5.39 11.79 -18.46
N GLY A 320 6.29 11.32 -19.33
CA GLY A 320 6.41 11.79 -20.71
C GLY A 320 7.07 13.17 -20.89
N VAL A 321 7.45 13.88 -19.83
CA VAL A 321 8.09 15.21 -19.86
C VAL A 321 9.56 15.14 -19.43
N PHE A 322 9.83 14.57 -18.25
CA PHE A 322 11.17 14.47 -17.65
C PHE A 322 11.36 13.13 -16.91
N SER A 323 12.59 12.86 -16.47
CA SER A 323 12.89 11.77 -15.55
C SER A 323 13.97 12.21 -14.56
N VAL A 324 13.75 12.05 -13.26
CA VAL A 324 14.80 12.29 -12.26
C VAL A 324 15.92 11.24 -12.40
N ASP A 325 17.15 11.60 -12.05
CA ASP A 325 18.31 10.70 -12.14
C ASP A 325 18.35 9.64 -11.03
N GLY A 326 17.52 9.80 -9.99
CA GLY A 326 17.32 8.77 -8.98
C GLY A 326 16.43 9.21 -7.82
N PHE A 327 16.22 8.27 -6.90
CA PHE A 327 15.41 8.46 -5.71
C PHE A 327 16.23 8.19 -4.46
N LEU A 328 16.03 9.01 -3.43
CA LEU A 328 16.39 8.68 -2.05
C LEU A 328 15.11 8.23 -1.33
N SER A 329 15.04 6.94 -0.99
CA SER A 329 13.84 6.30 -0.46
C SER A 329 14.14 5.45 0.77
N GLU A 330 13.18 5.42 1.70
CA GLU A 330 13.17 4.55 2.89
C GLU A 330 12.62 3.15 2.57
N PHE A 331 11.96 3.01 1.42
CA PHE A 331 11.36 1.79 0.88
C PHE A 331 11.94 1.52 -0.52
N PRO A 332 13.22 1.11 -0.62
CA PRO A 332 13.91 1.00 -1.91
C PRO A 332 13.32 -0.05 -2.88
N ILE A 333 12.42 -0.92 -2.42
CA ILE A 333 11.69 -1.88 -3.26
C ILE A 333 10.76 -1.19 -4.25
N THR A 334 9.96 -0.21 -3.83
CA THR A 334 8.98 0.45 -4.71
C THR A 334 9.61 1.20 -5.90
N PRO A 335 10.65 2.05 -5.74
CA PRO A 335 11.32 2.61 -6.89
C PRO A 335 12.06 1.54 -7.72
N SER A 336 12.46 0.42 -7.11
CA SER A 336 13.04 -0.72 -7.86
C SER A 336 12.01 -1.37 -8.79
N GLU A 337 10.79 -1.59 -8.30
CA GLU A 337 9.65 -2.04 -9.10
C GLU A 337 9.31 -1.03 -10.18
N ALA A 338 9.18 0.25 -9.83
CA ALA A 338 8.87 1.34 -10.76
C ALA A 338 9.78 1.29 -11.98
N ILE A 339 11.10 1.30 -11.74
CA ILE A 339 12.14 1.32 -12.77
C ILE A 339 12.22 -0.01 -13.53
N GLY A 340 12.10 -1.14 -12.83
CA GLY A 340 12.36 -2.47 -13.38
C GLY A 340 11.18 -3.09 -14.14
N CYS A 341 9.94 -2.77 -13.74
CA CYS A 341 8.76 -3.53 -14.14
C CYS A 341 7.55 -2.69 -14.58
N PHE A 342 7.53 -1.39 -14.25
CA PHE A 342 6.32 -0.56 -14.36
C PHE A 342 6.45 0.69 -15.24
N VAL A 343 7.60 0.92 -15.87
CA VAL A 343 7.76 1.98 -16.87
C VAL A 343 7.34 1.53 -18.26
N ASN A 344 6.86 2.48 -19.08
CA ASN A 344 6.52 2.27 -20.49
C ASN A 344 5.52 1.12 -20.70
N LEU A 345 4.59 0.93 -19.77
CA LEU A 345 3.60 -0.14 -19.85
C LEU A 345 2.78 -0.01 -21.14
N ASN A 346 2.60 -1.15 -21.82
CA ASN A 346 1.79 -1.19 -23.02
C ASN A 346 0.31 -1.02 -22.65
N LYS A 347 -0.24 0.15 -22.97
CA LYS A 347 -1.66 0.46 -22.76
C LYS A 347 -2.58 -0.17 -23.84
N SER A 348 -2.02 -0.92 -24.80
CA SER A 348 -2.78 -1.47 -25.93
C SER A 348 -3.46 -2.80 -25.59
N SER A 349 -4.79 -2.78 -25.65
CA SER A 349 -5.78 -3.86 -25.41
C SER A 349 -5.92 -4.35 -23.95
N ILE A 350 -7.16 -4.30 -23.47
CA ILE A 350 -7.54 -4.84 -22.16
C ILE A 350 -7.62 -6.37 -22.29
N SER A 351 -6.60 -7.07 -21.76
CA SER A 351 -6.71 -8.51 -21.56
C SER A 351 -7.54 -8.78 -20.30
N HIS A 352 -8.64 -9.51 -20.48
CA HIS A 352 -9.49 -10.05 -19.42
C HIS A 352 -9.02 -11.43 -18.94
N GLU A 353 -7.75 -11.77 -19.16
CA GLU A 353 -7.13 -12.97 -18.57
C GLU A 353 -7.01 -12.84 -17.05
N LYS A 354 -6.94 -13.99 -16.37
CA LYS A 354 -6.76 -14.05 -14.93
C LYS A 354 -5.41 -13.44 -14.50
N PRO A 355 -5.32 -12.86 -13.30
CA PRO A 355 -6.44 -12.63 -12.37
C PRO A 355 -7.41 -11.57 -12.91
N LEU A 356 -8.70 -11.73 -12.62
CA LEU A 356 -9.70 -10.70 -12.92
C LEU A 356 -9.59 -9.54 -11.93
N VAL A 357 -9.66 -8.29 -12.40
CA VAL A 357 -9.83 -7.10 -11.56
C VAL A 357 -11.32 -6.85 -11.40
N ILE A 358 -11.82 -6.98 -10.19
CA ILE A 358 -13.23 -6.79 -9.85
C ILE A 358 -13.28 -5.55 -8.96
N SER A 359 -14.11 -4.56 -9.32
CA SER A 359 -14.31 -3.41 -8.43
C SER A 359 -15.03 -3.84 -7.15
N HIS A 360 -14.80 -3.10 -6.07
CA HIS A 360 -15.58 -3.20 -4.84
C HIS A 360 -16.35 -1.89 -4.67
N ASN A 361 -17.64 -1.93 -5.00
CA ASN A 361 -18.56 -0.81 -5.07
C ASN A 361 -18.15 0.27 -6.10
N GLY A 362 -17.53 -0.13 -7.21
CA GLY A 362 -16.85 0.77 -8.15
C GLY A 362 -15.43 1.15 -7.68
N ALA A 363 -14.90 2.29 -8.12
CA ALA A 363 -13.64 2.84 -7.60
C ALA A 363 -13.89 3.58 -6.28
N SER A 364 -14.37 2.83 -5.28
CA SER A 364 -14.80 3.35 -3.98
C SER A 364 -13.67 3.96 -3.14
N GLY A 365 -12.43 3.66 -3.51
CA GLY A 365 -11.22 4.32 -3.00
C GLY A 365 -11.13 5.80 -3.35
N ASP A 366 -11.76 6.22 -4.45
CA ASP A 366 -11.66 7.57 -5.01
C ASP A 366 -12.99 8.33 -5.01
N TYR A 367 -14.11 7.63 -5.16
CA TYR A 367 -15.45 8.21 -5.26
C TYR A 367 -16.44 7.52 -4.32
N PRO A 368 -17.58 8.15 -3.99
CA PRO A 368 -18.60 7.49 -3.21
C PRO A 368 -19.10 6.20 -3.86
N ASP A 369 -19.20 5.17 -3.03
CA ASP A 369 -19.62 3.82 -3.38
C ASP A 369 -20.87 3.79 -4.28
N CYS A 370 -20.87 2.88 -5.26
CA CYS A 370 -22.02 2.59 -6.12
C CYS A 370 -22.60 3.79 -6.90
N THR A 371 -21.83 4.87 -7.07
CA THR A 371 -22.24 6.03 -7.89
C THR A 371 -21.85 5.87 -9.35
N ASP A 372 -22.52 6.63 -10.23
CA ASP A 372 -22.15 6.76 -11.65
C ASP A 372 -20.66 7.11 -11.86
N LEU A 373 -20.10 7.98 -11.02
CA LEU A 373 -18.68 8.34 -11.06
C LEU A 373 -17.76 7.21 -10.59
N ALA A 374 -18.11 6.50 -9.51
CA ALA A 374 -17.33 5.35 -9.05
C ALA A 374 -17.26 4.25 -10.12
N TYR A 375 -18.38 3.97 -10.81
CA TYR A 375 -18.40 3.00 -11.90
C TYR A 375 -17.68 3.48 -13.16
N GLN A 376 -17.85 4.75 -13.53
CA GLN A 376 -17.12 5.34 -14.64
C GLN A 376 -15.61 5.32 -14.40
N ASN A 377 -15.16 5.60 -13.18
CA ASN A 377 -13.75 5.54 -12.83
C ASN A 377 -13.24 4.09 -12.83
N ALA A 378 -13.96 3.13 -12.23
CA ALA A 378 -13.57 1.72 -12.25
C ALA A 378 -13.38 1.17 -13.68
N VAL A 379 -14.27 1.52 -14.61
CA VAL A 379 -14.12 1.15 -16.03
C VAL A 379 -12.90 1.84 -16.65
N THR A 380 -12.67 3.12 -16.36
CA THR A 380 -11.54 3.90 -16.90
C THR A 380 -10.20 3.35 -16.40
N ASP A 381 -10.19 2.93 -15.15
CA ASP A 381 -9.06 2.30 -14.46
C ASP A 381 -8.78 0.87 -14.93
N GLY A 382 -9.70 0.29 -15.72
CA GLY A 382 -9.53 -1.02 -16.35
C GLY A 382 -9.96 -2.20 -15.48
N ALA A 383 -10.99 -2.03 -14.64
CA ALA A 383 -11.69 -3.16 -14.03
C ALA A 383 -12.19 -4.13 -15.12
N ASP A 384 -12.00 -5.43 -14.92
CA ASP A 384 -12.56 -6.47 -15.79
C ASP A 384 -14.05 -6.67 -15.49
N ILE A 385 -14.45 -6.53 -14.22
CA ILE A 385 -15.83 -6.65 -13.76
C ILE A 385 -16.14 -5.48 -12.84
N ILE A 386 -17.30 -4.85 -13.04
CA ILE A 386 -17.87 -3.90 -12.07
C ILE A 386 -19.02 -4.55 -11.30
N ASP A 387 -19.15 -4.19 -10.03
CA ASP A 387 -20.07 -4.81 -9.08
C ASP A 387 -21.25 -3.91 -8.70
N CYS A 388 -22.40 -4.49 -8.37
CA CYS A 388 -23.56 -3.80 -7.85
C CYS A 388 -24.14 -4.61 -6.69
N PRO A 389 -23.87 -4.23 -5.44
CA PRO A 389 -24.61 -4.73 -4.29
C PRO A 389 -26.04 -4.21 -4.33
N VAL A 390 -26.99 -5.13 -4.46
CA VAL A 390 -28.39 -4.78 -4.69
C VAL A 390 -29.14 -4.63 -3.39
N GLN A 391 -29.70 -3.45 -3.19
CA GLN A 391 -30.67 -3.14 -2.14
C GLN A 391 -32.04 -2.82 -2.73
N VAL A 392 -33.08 -2.89 -1.91
CA VAL A 392 -34.46 -2.58 -2.31
C VAL A 392 -35.00 -1.37 -1.57
N THR A 393 -35.63 -0.47 -2.32
CA THR A 393 -36.29 0.73 -1.79
C THR A 393 -37.71 0.43 -1.32
N LYS A 394 -38.33 1.39 -0.62
CA LYS A 394 -39.70 1.27 -0.11
C LYS A 394 -40.73 0.99 -1.21
N ASP A 395 -40.53 1.54 -2.40
CA ASP A 395 -41.37 1.39 -3.58
C ASP A 395 -40.93 0.24 -4.50
N GLY A 396 -40.02 -0.63 -4.03
CA GLY A 396 -39.63 -1.87 -4.72
C GLY A 396 -38.61 -1.68 -5.85
N VAL A 397 -38.04 -0.48 -6.01
CA VAL A 397 -36.95 -0.23 -6.97
C VAL A 397 -35.66 -0.84 -6.43
N LEU A 398 -34.96 -1.60 -7.27
CA LEU A 398 -33.64 -2.17 -6.96
C LEU A 398 -32.53 -1.16 -7.27
N ILE A 399 -31.64 -0.93 -6.31
CA ILE A 399 -30.56 0.05 -6.38
C ILE A 399 -29.20 -0.57 -6.07
N CYS A 400 -28.15 -0.01 -6.66
CA CYS A 400 -26.78 -0.32 -6.27
C CYS A 400 -26.44 0.53 -5.03
N MET A 401 -26.17 -0.13 -3.90
CA MET A 401 -25.84 0.53 -2.63
C MET A 401 -25.01 -0.41 -1.78
N SER A 402 -23.86 0.06 -1.27
CA SER A 402 -22.93 -0.78 -0.51
C SER A 402 -23.46 -1.13 0.88
N SER A 403 -24.31 -0.30 1.48
CA SER A 403 -25.02 -0.62 2.72
C SER A 403 -26.54 -0.66 2.56
N ILE A 404 -27.19 -1.53 3.34
CA ILE A 404 -28.66 -1.48 3.53
C ILE A 404 -29.05 -0.31 4.45
N ASN A 405 -28.13 0.19 5.27
CA ASN A 405 -28.31 1.34 6.15
C ASN A 405 -27.71 2.60 5.51
N LEU A 406 -28.57 3.49 5.04
CA LEU A 406 -28.21 4.73 4.35
C LEU A 406 -27.38 5.70 5.22
N VAL A 407 -27.26 5.47 6.53
CA VAL A 407 -26.41 6.28 7.41
C VAL A 407 -24.93 6.10 7.10
N ASP A 408 -24.55 4.93 6.57
CA ASP A 408 -23.16 4.55 6.39
C ASP A 408 -22.52 5.24 5.17
N ASP A 409 -23.32 5.46 4.12
CA ASP A 409 -22.87 5.87 2.79
C ASP A 409 -23.66 7.06 2.20
N THR A 410 -24.53 7.71 2.98
CA THR A 410 -25.27 8.90 2.53
C THR A 410 -25.40 10.00 3.58
N THR A 411 -25.94 11.15 3.17
CA THR A 411 -26.27 12.27 4.07
C THR A 411 -27.58 12.08 4.85
N VAL A 412 -28.18 10.88 4.89
CA VAL A 412 -29.53 10.67 5.47
C VAL A 412 -29.64 11.13 6.92
N ALA A 413 -28.60 10.91 7.73
CA ALA A 413 -28.58 11.27 9.15
C ALA A 413 -28.68 12.79 9.40
N LYS A 414 -28.36 13.61 8.38
CA LYS A 414 -28.45 15.08 8.42
C LYS A 414 -29.65 15.63 7.66
N SER A 415 -30.56 14.75 7.20
CA SER A 415 -31.72 15.11 6.39
C SER A 415 -33.03 15.06 7.19
N VAL A 416 -34.14 15.47 6.57
CA VAL A 416 -35.49 15.33 7.14
C VAL A 416 -35.87 13.86 7.42
N TYR A 417 -35.21 12.93 6.75
CA TYR A 417 -35.45 11.49 6.87
C TYR A 417 -34.79 10.86 8.10
N ALA A 418 -33.93 11.58 8.83
CA ALA A 418 -33.37 11.11 10.09
C ALA A 418 -34.45 10.75 11.12
N THR A 419 -35.64 11.35 11.00
CA THR A 419 -36.83 11.01 11.82
C THR A 419 -37.37 9.59 11.58
N ARG A 420 -36.93 8.91 10.50
CA ARG A 420 -37.27 7.52 10.17
C ARG A 420 -36.26 6.50 10.70
N MET A 421 -35.28 6.92 11.50
CA MET A 421 -34.34 6.00 12.12
C MET A 421 -35.07 4.94 12.95
N ASN A 422 -34.65 3.70 12.82
CA ASN A 422 -35.18 2.58 13.59
C ASN A 422 -34.07 1.58 13.92
N VAL A 423 -34.27 0.77 14.95
CA VAL A 423 -33.37 -0.33 15.32
C VAL A 423 -33.94 -1.63 14.78
N ILE A 424 -33.17 -2.32 13.93
CA ILE A 424 -33.52 -3.63 13.39
C ILE A 424 -32.37 -4.59 13.73
N PRO A 425 -32.44 -5.29 14.88
CA PRO A 425 -31.33 -6.11 15.39
C PRO A 425 -30.89 -7.24 14.44
N GLN A 426 -31.77 -7.68 13.54
CA GLN A 426 -31.44 -8.69 12.53
C GLN A 426 -30.50 -8.16 11.44
N LEU A 427 -30.40 -6.84 11.27
CA LEU A 427 -29.52 -6.19 10.30
C LEU A 427 -28.30 -5.56 10.99
N GLN A 428 -28.51 -4.85 12.11
CA GLN A 428 -27.43 -4.19 12.85
C GLN A 428 -27.84 -3.86 14.30
N SER A 429 -26.85 -3.65 15.16
CA SER A 429 -27.05 -3.36 16.60
C SER A 429 -27.54 -1.93 16.89
N GLY A 430 -27.27 -0.98 16.00
CA GLY A 430 -27.59 0.45 16.18
C GLY A 430 -28.79 0.94 15.36
N PRO A 431 -29.31 2.15 15.67
CA PRO A 431 -30.34 2.78 14.84
C PRO A 431 -29.80 3.10 13.45
N GLY A 432 -30.64 2.92 12.43
CA GLY A 432 -30.31 3.23 11.04
C GLY A 432 -31.53 3.73 10.27
N VAL A 433 -31.30 4.33 9.12
CA VAL A 433 -32.35 4.57 8.12
C VAL A 433 -32.08 3.60 6.99
N PHE A 434 -32.93 2.58 6.85
CA PHE A 434 -32.70 1.51 5.88
C PHE A 434 -33.24 1.90 4.50
N THR A 435 -32.66 1.34 3.45
CA THR A 435 -33.05 1.57 2.04
C THR A 435 -34.56 1.41 1.82
N PHE A 436 -35.17 0.39 2.44
CA PHE A 436 -36.61 0.13 2.38
C PHE A 436 -37.49 1.07 3.23
N ASN A 437 -36.91 2.05 3.94
CA ASN A 437 -37.67 3.10 4.63
C ASN A 437 -37.98 4.29 3.71
N LEU A 438 -37.26 4.45 2.61
CA LEU A 438 -37.35 5.57 1.68
C LEU A 438 -37.74 5.10 0.27
N THR A 439 -38.51 5.89 -0.47
CA THR A 439 -38.71 5.61 -1.90
C THR A 439 -37.47 5.98 -2.71
N TRP A 440 -37.35 5.47 -3.93
CA TRP A 440 -36.25 5.84 -4.83
C TRP A 440 -36.16 7.36 -5.04
N ASP A 441 -37.30 8.04 -5.19
CA ASP A 441 -37.37 9.50 -5.31
C ASP A 441 -36.92 10.25 -4.05
N GLU A 442 -37.04 9.64 -2.87
CA GLU A 442 -36.51 10.21 -1.62
C GLU A 442 -35.00 9.99 -1.51
N ILE A 443 -34.50 8.81 -1.87
CA ILE A 443 -33.05 8.49 -1.86
C ILE A 443 -32.29 9.39 -2.83
N LYS A 444 -32.82 9.64 -4.04
CA LYS A 444 -32.22 10.57 -5.02
C LYS A 444 -32.06 12.01 -4.50
N LYS A 445 -32.75 12.39 -3.42
CA LYS A 445 -32.60 13.73 -2.79
C LYS A 445 -31.48 13.78 -1.75
N LEU A 446 -30.96 12.63 -1.34
CA LEU A 446 -29.77 12.53 -0.51
C LEU A 446 -28.53 12.77 -1.36
N LYS A 447 -27.38 12.95 -0.70
CA LYS A 447 -26.08 12.88 -1.36
C LYS A 447 -25.37 11.60 -0.94
N PRO A 448 -24.67 10.92 -1.87
CA PRO A 448 -23.77 9.84 -1.50
C PRO A 448 -22.62 10.41 -0.65
N VAL A 449 -21.99 9.58 0.16
CA VAL A 449 -20.84 9.92 1.02
C VAL A 449 -19.75 8.88 0.78
N ILE A 450 -18.54 9.32 0.47
CA ILE A 450 -17.40 8.42 0.29
C ILE A 450 -17.12 7.65 1.58
N SER A 451 -16.90 6.35 1.45
CA SER A 451 -16.54 5.47 2.56
C SER A 451 -15.23 5.90 3.23
N GLN A 452 -15.11 5.68 4.53
CA GLN A 452 -13.95 6.09 5.34
C GLN A 452 -13.51 4.95 6.27
N PRO A 453 -13.07 3.79 5.73
CA PRO A 453 -12.80 2.58 6.50
C PRO A 453 -11.68 2.73 7.55
N LEU A 454 -10.82 3.74 7.40
CA LEU A 454 -9.67 4.02 8.25
C LEU A 454 -9.77 5.36 8.99
N SER A 455 -10.99 5.90 9.15
CA SER A 455 -11.24 7.20 9.80
C SER A 455 -10.73 7.29 11.24
N GLN A 456 -10.70 6.16 11.97
CA GLN A 456 -10.12 6.04 13.32
C GLN A 456 -8.64 6.43 13.37
N PHE A 457 -7.93 6.31 12.25
CA PHE A 457 -6.51 6.68 12.11
C PHE A 457 -6.32 8.07 11.49
N LYS A 458 -7.39 8.87 11.38
CA LYS A 458 -7.38 10.19 10.69
C LYS A 458 -6.94 10.12 9.23
N SER A 459 -6.92 8.94 8.62
CA SER A 459 -6.78 8.77 7.18
C SER A 459 -8.16 8.98 6.56
N VAL A 460 -8.25 9.92 5.61
CA VAL A 460 -9.52 10.24 4.95
C VAL A 460 -9.37 10.17 3.44
N ARG A 461 -10.26 9.43 2.75
CA ARG A 461 -10.35 9.43 1.28
C ARG A 461 -10.65 10.82 0.73
N ASN A 462 -10.41 10.99 -0.58
CA ASN A 462 -10.40 12.27 -1.29
C ASN A 462 -11.57 13.21 -0.89
N PRO A 463 -11.30 14.30 -0.15
CA PRO A 463 -12.33 15.21 0.32
C PRO A 463 -13.06 15.99 -0.78
N ARG A 464 -12.44 16.20 -1.96
CA ARG A 464 -13.11 16.88 -3.09
C ARG A 464 -14.25 16.05 -3.66
N TYR A 465 -14.18 14.73 -3.51
CA TYR A 465 -15.19 13.80 -4.02
C TYR A 465 -16.14 13.26 -2.95
N THR A 466 -16.09 13.77 -1.72
CA THR A 466 -16.89 13.27 -0.59
C THR A 466 -18.36 13.04 -0.93
N ASN A 467 -18.99 13.93 -1.71
CA ASN A 467 -20.38 13.80 -2.11
C ASN A 467 -20.59 13.81 -3.63
N ALA A 468 -19.58 13.38 -4.39
CA ALA A 468 -19.64 13.38 -5.85
C ALA A 468 -20.47 12.20 -6.39
N GLY A 469 -21.06 12.40 -7.57
CA GLY A 469 -21.81 11.38 -8.29
C GLY A 469 -23.30 11.28 -7.91
N ASN A 470 -24.00 10.44 -8.65
CA ASN A 470 -25.42 10.14 -8.49
C ASN A 470 -25.60 8.65 -8.18
N PHE A 471 -26.58 8.35 -7.31
CA PHE A 471 -27.00 6.97 -7.06
C PHE A 471 -27.50 6.30 -8.35
N MET A 472 -27.22 5.02 -8.51
CA MET A 472 -27.70 4.22 -9.64
C MET A 472 -28.74 3.20 -9.20
N ASN A 473 -29.82 3.07 -9.99
CA ASN A 473 -30.66 1.88 -9.90
C ASN A 473 -30.02 0.73 -10.72
N LEU A 474 -30.43 -0.51 -10.45
CA LEU A 474 -29.85 -1.69 -11.10
C LEU A 474 -30.02 -1.65 -12.64
N SER A 475 -31.13 -1.13 -13.15
CA SER A 475 -31.35 -1.03 -14.61
C SER A 475 -30.40 -0.04 -15.27
N ASP A 476 -30.17 1.12 -14.64
CA ASP A 476 -29.24 2.15 -15.11
C ASP A 476 -27.79 1.63 -15.07
N PHE A 477 -27.40 0.91 -14.02
CA PHE A 477 -26.10 0.25 -13.91
C PHE A 477 -25.87 -0.75 -15.04
N LEU A 478 -26.84 -1.63 -15.28
CA LEU A 478 -26.79 -2.61 -16.37
C LEU A 478 -26.75 -1.93 -17.74
N ALA A 479 -27.53 -0.87 -17.96
CA ALA A 479 -27.49 -0.10 -19.19
C ALA A 479 -26.13 0.58 -19.42
N PHE A 480 -25.51 1.10 -18.35
CA PHE A 480 -24.17 1.66 -18.37
C PHE A 480 -23.12 0.61 -18.76
N ALA A 481 -23.16 -0.57 -18.12
CA ALA A 481 -22.16 -1.63 -18.31
C ALA A 481 -22.15 -2.23 -19.72
N LYS A 482 -23.31 -2.37 -20.39
CA LYS A 482 -23.43 -2.99 -21.72
C LYS A 482 -22.52 -2.42 -22.80
N ASN A 483 -22.16 -1.14 -22.70
CA ASN A 483 -21.42 -0.41 -23.73
C ASN A 483 -19.94 -0.19 -23.35
N LYS A 484 -19.44 -0.94 -22.37
CA LYS A 484 -18.07 -0.82 -21.86
C LYS A 484 -17.26 -2.07 -22.18
N ASP A 485 -15.94 -1.91 -22.21
CA ASP A 485 -14.97 -3.01 -22.40
C ASP A 485 -14.80 -3.77 -21.08
N LEU A 486 -15.81 -4.57 -20.74
CA LEU A 486 -15.89 -5.38 -19.51
C LEU A 486 -15.95 -6.87 -19.86
N ALA A 487 -15.38 -7.68 -18.99
CA ALA A 487 -15.54 -9.14 -19.00
C ALA A 487 -16.88 -9.60 -18.42
N GLY A 488 -17.52 -8.76 -17.58
CA GLY A 488 -18.80 -9.06 -16.96
C GLY A 488 -19.26 -7.99 -15.98
N VAL A 489 -20.40 -8.25 -15.34
CA VAL A 489 -20.88 -7.54 -14.14
C VAL A 489 -21.08 -8.52 -12.99
N LEU A 490 -20.90 -8.03 -11.77
CA LEU A 490 -21.13 -8.77 -10.54
C LEU A 490 -22.34 -8.21 -9.80
N ILE A 491 -23.34 -9.02 -9.52
CA ILE A 491 -24.54 -8.61 -8.80
C ILE A 491 -24.55 -9.29 -7.43
N THR A 492 -24.44 -8.51 -6.36
CA THR A 492 -24.39 -9.05 -4.99
C THR A 492 -25.77 -8.97 -4.36
N VAL A 493 -26.24 -10.09 -3.81
CA VAL A 493 -27.58 -10.22 -3.17
C VAL A 493 -27.41 -10.70 -1.75
N GLU A 494 -27.51 -9.77 -0.80
CA GLU A 494 -27.45 -10.05 0.65
C GLU A 494 -28.81 -9.80 1.31
N ASN A 495 -28.94 -10.22 2.58
CA ASN A 495 -30.13 -9.99 3.42
C ASN A 495 -31.45 -10.55 2.84
N ALA A 496 -31.39 -11.39 1.81
CA ALA A 496 -32.58 -11.89 1.12
C ALA A 496 -33.59 -12.62 2.04
N PRO A 497 -33.19 -13.44 3.03
CA PRO A 497 -34.13 -14.04 3.96
C PRO A 497 -34.92 -13.00 4.77
N PHE A 498 -34.23 -11.96 5.26
CA PHE A 498 -34.84 -10.87 6.02
C PHE A 498 -35.85 -10.10 5.15
N ILE A 499 -35.46 -9.74 3.93
CA ILE A 499 -36.30 -9.00 2.99
C ILE A 499 -37.55 -9.80 2.60
N ALA A 500 -37.41 -11.10 2.34
CA ALA A 500 -38.54 -11.96 2.02
C ALA A 500 -39.54 -12.08 3.19
N GLN A 501 -39.06 -12.29 4.41
CA GLN A 501 -39.92 -12.46 5.59
C GLN A 501 -40.61 -11.17 6.02
N ASN A 502 -39.88 -10.05 6.02
CA ASN A 502 -40.34 -8.81 6.63
C ASN A 502 -40.97 -7.85 5.63
N LEU A 503 -40.57 -7.90 4.35
CA LEU A 503 -41.08 -7.01 3.30
C LEU A 503 -41.91 -7.75 2.24
N GLY A 504 -41.93 -9.08 2.25
CA GLY A 504 -42.65 -9.88 1.24
C GLY A 504 -41.98 -9.86 -0.15
N ILE A 505 -40.76 -9.32 -0.26
CA ILE A 505 -40.07 -9.14 -1.53
C ILE A 505 -39.08 -10.30 -1.74
N SER A 506 -39.21 -10.99 -2.88
CA SER A 506 -38.22 -11.97 -3.32
C SER A 506 -37.07 -11.25 -4.03
N MET A 507 -35.92 -11.10 -3.37
CA MET A 507 -34.74 -10.46 -3.98
C MET A 507 -34.27 -11.21 -5.23
N VAL A 508 -34.27 -12.55 -5.19
CA VAL A 508 -33.90 -13.39 -6.34
C VAL A 508 -34.81 -13.13 -7.54
N ASP A 509 -36.14 -13.17 -7.34
CA ASP A 509 -37.08 -12.95 -8.45
C ASP A 509 -37.02 -11.51 -8.99
N SER A 510 -36.82 -10.55 -8.09
CA SER A 510 -36.74 -9.13 -8.46
C SER A 510 -35.49 -8.84 -9.28
N VAL A 511 -34.33 -9.37 -8.87
CA VAL A 511 -33.07 -9.24 -9.62
C VAL A 511 -33.17 -9.92 -10.97
N LEU A 512 -33.68 -11.15 -11.03
CA LEU A 512 -33.91 -11.87 -12.30
C LEU A 512 -34.83 -11.08 -13.24
N ALA A 513 -35.91 -10.48 -12.73
CA ALA A 513 -36.80 -9.67 -13.54
C ALA A 513 -36.09 -8.45 -14.15
N VAL A 514 -35.23 -7.77 -13.38
CA VAL A 514 -34.45 -6.62 -13.88
C VAL A 514 -33.38 -7.07 -14.88
N LEU A 515 -32.66 -8.16 -14.62
CA LEU A 515 -31.68 -8.72 -15.56
C LEU A 515 -32.34 -9.10 -16.89
N ASN A 516 -33.49 -9.78 -16.84
CA ASN A 516 -34.23 -10.21 -18.04
C ASN A 516 -34.76 -9.02 -18.84
N SER A 517 -35.41 -8.05 -18.18
CA SER A 517 -35.91 -6.84 -18.84
C SER A 517 -34.78 -5.94 -19.36
N SER A 518 -33.62 -6.00 -18.71
CA SER A 518 -32.39 -5.32 -19.16
C SER A 518 -31.62 -6.15 -20.19
N GLY A 519 -32.12 -7.31 -20.66
CA GLY A 519 -31.52 -8.10 -21.74
C GLY A 519 -30.20 -8.81 -21.38
N TYR A 520 -30.03 -9.22 -20.13
CA TYR A 520 -28.87 -9.98 -19.63
C TYR A 520 -29.10 -11.52 -19.55
N ASP A 521 -30.25 -12.00 -20.05
CA ASP A 521 -30.65 -13.42 -20.09
C ASP A 521 -30.20 -14.13 -21.40
N SER A 522 -29.44 -13.45 -22.26
CA SER A 522 -29.00 -13.98 -23.55
C SER A 522 -27.56 -14.51 -23.49
N ALA A 523 -27.25 -15.59 -24.19
CA ALA A 523 -25.88 -16.07 -24.35
C ALA A 523 -24.92 -15.06 -25.03
N THR A 524 -25.46 -14.01 -25.65
CA THR A 524 -24.70 -12.93 -26.31
C THR A 524 -24.55 -11.66 -25.47
N SER A 525 -25.15 -11.60 -24.28
CA SER A 525 -25.01 -10.43 -23.41
C SER A 525 -23.71 -10.48 -22.61
N LEU A 526 -23.32 -9.32 -22.07
CA LEU A 526 -22.22 -9.21 -21.12
C LEU A 526 -22.45 -10.22 -19.97
N PRO A 527 -21.46 -11.08 -19.63
CA PRO A 527 -21.64 -12.10 -18.60
C PRO A 527 -22.02 -11.52 -17.24
N VAL A 528 -22.89 -12.22 -16.52
CA VAL A 528 -23.29 -11.87 -15.15
C VAL A 528 -22.76 -12.93 -14.19
N MET A 529 -22.18 -12.44 -13.10
CA MET A 529 -21.86 -13.22 -11.92
C MET A 529 -22.76 -12.79 -10.78
N ILE A 530 -23.30 -13.75 -10.02
CA ILE A 530 -24.10 -13.48 -8.83
C ILE A 530 -23.28 -13.81 -7.60
N GLN A 531 -23.14 -12.86 -6.68
CA GLN A 531 -22.48 -13.03 -5.40
C GLN A 531 -23.48 -13.05 -4.24
N SER A 532 -23.22 -13.89 -3.24
CA SER A 532 -23.96 -13.90 -1.98
C SER A 532 -23.16 -14.64 -0.90
N SER A 533 -23.25 -14.19 0.35
CA SER A 533 -22.83 -14.93 1.54
C SER A 533 -23.86 -16.00 1.96
N ASN A 534 -25.07 -15.94 1.40
CA ASN A 534 -26.11 -16.94 1.63
C ASN A 534 -26.12 -18.04 0.55
N SER A 535 -25.89 -19.29 0.95
CA SER A 535 -25.93 -20.46 0.06
C SER A 535 -27.34 -20.70 -0.51
N SER A 536 -28.37 -20.40 0.29
CA SER A 536 -29.78 -20.50 -0.11
C SER A 536 -30.15 -19.56 -1.28
N VAL A 537 -29.52 -18.39 -1.36
CA VAL A 537 -29.66 -17.43 -2.47
C VAL A 537 -29.05 -17.98 -3.75
N LEU A 538 -27.80 -18.46 -3.68
CA LEU A 538 -27.10 -19.00 -4.85
C LEU A 538 -27.79 -20.25 -5.39
N LEU A 539 -28.30 -21.13 -4.52
CA LEU A 539 -29.14 -22.26 -4.93
C LEU A 539 -30.37 -21.83 -5.72
N ALA A 540 -31.06 -20.77 -5.27
CA ALA A 540 -32.24 -20.26 -5.94
C ALA A 540 -31.91 -19.68 -7.33
N PHE A 541 -30.79 -18.96 -7.47
CA PHE A 541 -30.31 -18.51 -8.78
C PHE A 541 -29.91 -19.69 -9.67
N LYS A 542 -29.21 -20.68 -9.14
CA LYS A 542 -28.83 -21.89 -9.90
C LYS A 542 -30.04 -22.63 -10.47
N GLN A 543 -31.12 -22.72 -9.71
CA GLN A 543 -32.35 -23.38 -10.13
C GLN A 543 -33.12 -22.59 -11.20
N LYS A 544 -33.18 -21.26 -11.06
CA LYS A 544 -34.00 -20.39 -11.93
C LYS A 544 -33.26 -19.88 -13.17
N ALA A 545 -31.94 -19.70 -13.07
CA ALA A 545 -31.08 -19.12 -14.10
C ALA A 545 -29.67 -19.76 -14.07
N PRO A 546 -29.53 -21.03 -14.49
CA PRO A 546 -28.30 -21.82 -14.35
C PRO A 546 -27.12 -21.33 -15.23
N HIS A 547 -27.32 -20.32 -16.07
CA HIS A 547 -26.30 -19.78 -16.97
C HIS A 547 -25.43 -18.70 -16.33
N TYR A 548 -25.83 -18.14 -15.19
CA TYR A 548 -25.02 -17.19 -14.44
C TYR A 548 -23.92 -17.90 -13.65
N LYS A 549 -22.74 -17.29 -13.58
CA LYS A 549 -21.67 -17.75 -12.67
C LYS A 549 -22.02 -17.39 -11.24
N LEU A 550 -21.78 -18.28 -10.30
CA LEU A 550 -22.16 -18.09 -8.90
C LEU A 550 -20.91 -17.99 -8.02
N LEU A 551 -20.83 -16.93 -7.23
CA LEU A 551 -19.72 -16.59 -6.34
C LEU A 551 -20.20 -16.62 -4.88
N TYR A 552 -19.65 -17.52 -4.08
CA TYR A 552 -19.94 -17.60 -2.65
C TYR A 552 -18.95 -16.78 -1.84
N THR A 553 -19.43 -15.90 -0.97
CA THR A 553 -18.56 -15.09 -0.09
C THR A 553 -18.44 -15.78 1.26
N ILE A 554 -17.21 -16.04 1.69
CA ILE A 554 -16.90 -16.50 3.04
C ILE A 554 -16.51 -15.25 3.84
N ASN A 555 -17.33 -14.88 4.82
CA ASN A 555 -17.16 -13.67 5.62
C ASN A 555 -16.27 -13.91 6.85
N GLU A 556 -16.03 -15.18 7.21
CA GLU A 556 -15.17 -15.54 8.33
C GLU A 556 -13.72 -15.77 7.89
N GLU A 557 -12.79 -15.38 8.76
CA GLU A 557 -11.39 -15.76 8.61
C GLU A 557 -11.22 -17.28 8.83
N VAL A 558 -10.80 -18.00 7.80
CA VAL A 558 -10.63 -19.47 7.86
C VAL A 558 -9.25 -19.92 7.36
N SER A 559 -8.71 -20.98 7.97
CA SER A 559 -7.41 -21.56 7.56
C SER A 559 -7.52 -22.58 6.44
N ASP A 560 -8.69 -23.18 6.26
CA ASP A 560 -8.96 -24.18 5.22
C ASP A 560 -10.47 -24.41 5.10
N ALA A 561 -10.89 -25.26 4.17
CA ALA A 561 -12.27 -25.73 4.06
C ALA A 561 -12.32 -27.26 4.10
N ALA A 562 -13.15 -27.81 5.00
CA ALA A 562 -13.32 -29.25 5.14
C ALA A 562 -13.96 -29.85 3.88
N ALA A 563 -13.59 -31.08 3.52
CA ALA A 563 -14.09 -31.73 2.30
C ALA A 563 -15.64 -31.77 2.17
N PRO A 564 -16.42 -32.01 3.25
CA PRO A 564 -17.88 -31.89 3.18
C PRO A 564 -18.35 -30.47 2.85
N ALA A 565 -17.76 -29.44 3.47
CA ALA A 565 -18.07 -28.04 3.20
C ALA A 565 -17.79 -27.68 1.73
N VAL A 566 -16.63 -28.09 1.19
CA VAL A 566 -16.30 -27.87 -0.22
C VAL A 566 -17.24 -28.63 -1.17
N ALA A 567 -17.66 -29.85 -0.80
CA ALA A 567 -18.63 -30.60 -1.57
C ALA A 567 -20.00 -29.90 -1.62
N ASP A 568 -20.40 -29.25 -0.53
CA ASP A 568 -21.62 -28.44 -0.48
C ASP A 568 -21.51 -27.15 -1.28
N ILE A 569 -20.41 -26.40 -1.13
CA ILE A 569 -20.15 -25.18 -1.92
C ILE A 569 -20.29 -25.46 -3.41
N LYS A 570 -19.72 -26.55 -3.91
CA LYS A 570 -19.81 -26.95 -5.32
C LYS A 570 -21.24 -27.22 -5.81
N ARG A 571 -22.19 -27.49 -4.92
CA ARG A 571 -23.60 -27.66 -5.30
C ARG A 571 -24.21 -26.34 -5.74
N PHE A 572 -23.72 -25.19 -5.27
CA PHE A 572 -24.35 -23.90 -5.50
C PHE A 572 -23.43 -22.78 -5.98
N ALA A 573 -22.11 -22.96 -6.00
CA ALA A 573 -21.15 -21.96 -6.45
C ALA A 573 -20.10 -22.51 -7.42
N ASP A 574 -19.61 -21.63 -8.30
CA ASP A 574 -18.51 -21.87 -9.25
C ASP A 574 -17.19 -21.23 -8.77
N ALA A 575 -17.30 -20.23 -7.89
CA ALA A 575 -16.19 -19.49 -7.33
C ALA A 575 -16.45 -19.14 -5.86
N VAL A 576 -15.39 -18.79 -5.14
CA VAL A 576 -15.45 -18.32 -3.76
C VAL A 576 -14.64 -17.03 -3.60
N ALA A 577 -15.17 -16.08 -2.84
CA ALA A 577 -14.47 -14.89 -2.38
C ALA A 577 -14.06 -15.09 -0.92
N VAL A 578 -12.79 -14.86 -0.60
CA VAL A 578 -12.22 -15.03 0.74
C VAL A 578 -11.47 -13.79 1.20
N GLU A 579 -11.53 -13.50 2.49
CA GLU A 579 -10.75 -12.42 3.08
C GLU A 579 -9.26 -12.68 2.95
N LYS A 580 -8.47 -11.61 2.79
CA LYS A 580 -7.01 -11.72 2.62
C LYS A 580 -6.30 -12.43 3.80
N GLN A 581 -6.82 -12.29 5.02
CA GLN A 581 -6.33 -12.97 6.22
C GLN A 581 -6.57 -14.48 6.20
N SER A 582 -7.57 -14.96 5.44
CA SER A 582 -7.78 -16.41 5.23
C SER A 582 -6.71 -17.04 4.34
N ILE A 583 -5.95 -16.23 3.60
CA ILE A 583 -4.84 -16.68 2.75
C ILE A 583 -3.50 -16.49 3.47
N TYR A 584 -3.26 -15.30 4.02
CA TYR A 584 -2.10 -14.96 4.84
C TYR A 584 -2.57 -14.45 6.20
N PRO A 585 -2.72 -15.32 7.21
CA PRO A 585 -3.14 -14.92 8.55
C PRO A 585 -2.11 -13.98 9.15
N GLU A 586 -2.56 -13.04 9.97
CA GLU A 586 -1.70 -12.00 10.56
C GLU A 586 -1.64 -12.09 12.09
N THR A 587 -0.51 -11.69 12.67
CA THR A 587 -0.39 -11.39 14.11
C THR A 587 0.28 -10.03 14.25
N HIS A 588 -0.39 -9.07 14.90
CA HIS A 588 0.12 -7.70 15.05
C HIS A 588 0.63 -7.10 13.72
N HIS A 589 -0.14 -7.26 12.63
CA HIS A 589 0.18 -6.79 11.28
C HIS A 589 1.43 -7.43 10.65
N LEU A 590 1.82 -8.62 11.11
CA LEU A 590 2.87 -9.44 10.49
C LEU A 590 2.28 -10.72 9.96
N THR A 591 2.64 -11.08 8.74
CA THR A 591 2.15 -12.31 8.13
C THR A 591 2.71 -13.55 8.85
N THR A 592 1.78 -14.45 9.07
CA THR A 592 1.82 -15.82 9.57
C THR A 592 2.62 -16.85 8.79
N THR A 593 1.84 -17.43 7.90
CA THR A 593 2.05 -18.58 7.06
C THR A 593 1.16 -18.33 5.84
N GLN A 594 1.37 -19.09 4.77
CA GLN A 594 0.34 -19.25 3.75
C GLN A 594 -0.59 -20.39 4.17
N THR A 595 -1.91 -20.19 4.09
CA THR A 595 -2.86 -21.28 4.30
C THR A 595 -2.95 -22.20 3.09
N LYS A 596 -3.59 -23.38 3.25
CA LYS A 596 -3.85 -24.29 2.14
C LYS A 596 -5.18 -24.01 1.44
N LEU A 597 -5.94 -23.04 1.92
CA LEU A 597 -7.30 -22.74 1.51
C LEU A 597 -7.41 -22.57 -0.02
N VAL A 598 -6.63 -21.64 -0.60
CA VAL A 598 -6.66 -21.35 -2.05
C VAL A 598 -6.34 -22.60 -2.86
N LYS A 599 -5.24 -23.30 -2.51
CA LYS A 599 -4.82 -24.52 -3.18
C LYS A 599 -5.91 -25.60 -3.14
N ASN A 600 -6.52 -25.81 -1.98
CA ASN A 600 -7.53 -26.83 -1.77
C ASN A 600 -8.81 -26.53 -2.55
N LEU A 601 -9.33 -25.31 -2.47
CA LEU A 601 -10.52 -24.87 -3.22
C LEU A 601 -10.29 -25.00 -4.74
N LYS A 602 -9.15 -24.53 -5.24
CA LYS A 602 -8.79 -24.63 -6.66
C LYS A 602 -8.64 -26.07 -7.12
N SER A 603 -8.06 -26.96 -6.30
CA SER A 603 -7.95 -28.39 -6.62
C SER A 603 -9.33 -29.07 -6.80
N GLN A 604 -10.37 -28.48 -6.20
CA GLN A 604 -11.75 -28.94 -6.32
C GLN A 604 -12.52 -28.28 -7.46
N GLY A 605 -11.87 -27.40 -8.25
CA GLY A 605 -12.45 -26.73 -9.42
C GLY A 605 -13.14 -25.41 -9.13
N LEU A 606 -13.04 -24.88 -7.90
CA LEU A 606 -13.56 -23.55 -7.56
C LEU A 606 -12.54 -22.47 -7.92
N SER A 607 -12.97 -21.40 -8.60
CA SER A 607 -12.12 -20.20 -8.71
C SER A 607 -12.09 -19.46 -7.38
N VAL A 608 -10.96 -18.84 -7.03
CA VAL A 608 -10.79 -18.15 -5.74
C VAL A 608 -10.47 -16.68 -5.96
N TYR A 609 -11.27 -15.79 -5.39
CA TYR A 609 -11.06 -14.35 -5.40
C TYR A 609 -10.71 -13.85 -4.00
N VAL A 610 -9.78 -12.91 -3.89
CA VAL A 610 -9.41 -12.30 -2.61
C VAL A 610 -10.09 -10.93 -2.47
N TYR A 611 -10.57 -10.62 -1.27
CA TYR A 611 -11.17 -9.32 -0.96
C TYR A 611 -10.80 -8.82 0.46
N VAL A 612 -10.89 -7.53 0.77
CA VAL A 612 -10.83 -6.39 -0.17
C VAL A 612 -9.39 -5.87 -0.19
N LEU A 613 -8.84 -5.62 -1.38
CA LEU A 613 -7.52 -5.01 -1.51
C LEU A 613 -7.61 -3.49 -1.57
N MET A 614 -6.75 -2.81 -0.81
CA MET A 614 -6.78 -1.38 -0.54
C MET A 614 -5.36 -0.78 -0.65
N ASN A 615 -5.27 0.46 -1.14
CA ASN A 615 -3.97 1.15 -1.29
C ASN A 615 -3.46 1.75 0.02
N GLU A 616 -4.38 2.08 0.94
CA GLU A 616 -4.03 2.71 2.21
C GLU A 616 -3.13 1.78 3.03
N PHE A 617 -1.91 2.24 3.33
CA PHE A 617 -0.87 1.42 3.96
C PHE A 617 -1.28 0.80 5.30
N LEU A 618 -2.20 1.44 6.04
CA LEU A 618 -2.71 0.95 7.33
C LEU A 618 -3.59 -0.30 7.19
N SER A 619 -4.10 -0.60 5.99
CA SER A 619 -4.82 -1.83 5.74
C SER A 619 -3.89 -3.03 5.52
N GLN A 620 -2.60 -2.83 5.32
CA GLN A 620 -1.64 -3.85 4.87
C GLN A 620 -0.76 -4.34 6.02
N ALA A 621 -0.38 -5.61 5.99
CA ALA A 621 0.68 -6.14 6.84
C ALA A 621 2.03 -5.48 6.53
N TYR A 622 2.93 -5.38 7.51
CA TYR A 622 4.27 -4.82 7.35
C TYR A 622 5.11 -5.58 6.31
N ASP A 623 4.83 -6.86 6.10
CA ASP A 623 5.47 -7.69 5.07
C ASP A 623 5.28 -7.13 3.65
N TYR A 624 4.21 -6.37 3.40
CA TYR A 624 3.94 -5.73 2.11
C TYR A 624 4.60 -4.37 1.96
N PHE A 625 5.36 -3.92 2.97
CA PHE A 625 6.16 -2.68 2.92
C PHE A 625 5.36 -1.43 2.56
N SER A 626 4.09 -1.40 2.98
CA SER A 626 3.16 -0.31 2.65
C SER A 626 2.98 -0.11 1.14
N ASP A 627 3.19 -1.15 0.33
CA ASP A 627 3.06 -1.15 -1.12
C ASP A 627 1.98 -2.15 -1.56
N ALA A 628 0.86 -1.62 -2.04
CA ALA A 628 -0.25 -2.43 -2.55
C ALA A 628 0.16 -3.34 -3.72
N THR A 629 1.20 -2.98 -4.47
CA THR A 629 1.73 -3.81 -5.56
C THR A 629 2.38 -5.07 -5.02
N VAL A 630 3.13 -4.97 -3.91
CA VAL A 630 3.75 -6.11 -3.23
C VAL A 630 2.69 -7.04 -2.64
N GLU A 631 1.62 -6.46 -2.06
CA GLU A 631 0.46 -7.21 -1.57
C GLU A 631 -0.21 -8.00 -2.69
N ILE A 632 -0.59 -7.33 -3.79
CA ILE A 632 -1.19 -7.96 -4.96
C ILE A 632 -0.26 -9.04 -5.54
N ASN A 633 1.04 -8.76 -5.64
CA ASN A 633 2.02 -9.71 -6.16
C ASN A 633 2.02 -11.02 -5.36
N SER A 634 1.90 -10.93 -4.03
CA SER A 634 1.86 -12.09 -3.15
C SER A 634 0.60 -12.94 -3.39
N PHE A 635 -0.58 -12.32 -3.46
CA PHE A 635 -1.82 -13.05 -3.77
C PHE A 635 -1.82 -13.70 -5.16
N VAL A 636 -1.21 -13.04 -6.16
CA VAL A 636 -1.25 -13.53 -7.54
C VAL A 636 -0.17 -14.55 -7.83
N GLN A 637 1.08 -14.29 -7.47
CA GLN A 637 2.20 -15.18 -7.82
C GLN A 637 2.37 -16.34 -6.84
N ASP A 638 2.15 -16.12 -5.54
CA ASP A 638 2.32 -17.15 -4.51
C ASP A 638 1.01 -17.88 -4.20
N ALA A 639 -0.06 -17.17 -3.81
CA ALA A 639 -1.34 -17.82 -3.55
C ALA A 639 -2.06 -18.31 -4.82
N GLY A 640 -1.83 -17.65 -5.96
CA GLY A 640 -2.41 -18.03 -7.24
C GLY A 640 -3.91 -17.77 -7.31
N VAL A 641 -4.40 -16.66 -6.74
CA VAL A 641 -5.82 -16.28 -6.82
C VAL A 641 -6.24 -16.02 -8.27
N ASP A 642 -7.51 -16.27 -8.58
CA ASP A 642 -8.10 -16.10 -9.90
C ASP A 642 -8.68 -14.69 -10.14
N GLY A 643 -8.77 -13.87 -9.09
CA GLY A 643 -9.36 -12.54 -9.13
C GLY A 643 -9.07 -11.73 -7.88
N LEU A 644 -9.11 -10.42 -8.04
CA LEU A 644 -8.79 -9.39 -7.06
C LEU A 644 -10.02 -8.49 -6.93
N ILE A 645 -10.67 -8.48 -5.77
CA ILE A 645 -11.75 -7.53 -5.44
C ILE A 645 -11.11 -6.35 -4.72
N THR A 646 -11.22 -5.15 -5.28
CA THR A 646 -10.46 -3.99 -4.81
C THR A 646 -11.22 -2.67 -4.92
N ASP A 647 -10.96 -1.78 -3.97
CA ASP A 647 -11.43 -0.39 -3.99
C ASP A 647 -10.67 0.47 -5.01
N PHE A 648 -9.51 0.00 -5.50
CA PHE A 648 -8.59 0.74 -6.39
C PHE A 648 -8.27 -0.06 -7.66
N PRO A 649 -9.19 -0.14 -8.65
CA PRO A 649 -8.98 -0.92 -9.87
C PRO A 649 -7.71 -0.52 -10.64
N ALA A 650 -7.30 0.76 -10.61
CA ALA A 650 -6.12 1.25 -11.32
C ALA A 650 -4.84 0.54 -10.87
N THR A 651 -4.69 0.31 -9.56
CA THR A 651 -3.53 -0.35 -8.97
C THR A 651 -3.44 -1.81 -9.40
N ALA A 652 -4.55 -2.56 -9.27
CA ALA A 652 -4.64 -3.94 -9.72
C ALA A 652 -4.44 -4.08 -11.24
N ARG A 653 -5.01 -3.16 -12.03
CA ARG A 653 -4.84 -3.15 -13.48
C ARG A 653 -3.40 -2.91 -13.89
N ARG A 654 -2.74 -1.93 -13.27
CA ARG A 654 -1.33 -1.63 -13.53
C ARG A 654 -0.44 -2.82 -13.15
N TYR A 655 -0.74 -3.50 -12.04
CA TYR A 655 -0.07 -4.76 -11.70
C TYR A 655 -0.23 -5.80 -12.82
N LYS A 656 -1.42 -6.03 -13.37
CA LYS A 656 -1.61 -6.96 -14.52
C LYS A 656 -0.78 -6.61 -15.76
N GLN A 657 -0.44 -5.34 -15.94
CA GLN A 657 0.30 -4.87 -17.12
C GLN A 657 1.82 -4.92 -16.94
N ASN A 658 2.32 -5.21 -15.73
CA ASN A 658 3.75 -5.16 -15.44
C ASN A 658 4.57 -6.13 -16.29
N THR A 659 5.79 -5.74 -16.64
CA THR A 659 6.64 -6.51 -17.57
C THR A 659 7.31 -7.72 -16.92
N CYS A 660 7.20 -7.85 -15.59
CA CYS A 660 7.92 -8.86 -14.81
C CYS A 660 7.11 -10.13 -14.51
N GLN A 661 5.77 -10.10 -14.64
CA GLN A 661 4.92 -11.27 -14.36
C GLN A 661 5.29 -12.54 -15.14
N LYS A 662 5.85 -12.40 -16.35
CA LYS A 662 6.13 -13.53 -17.24
C LYS A 662 7.60 -13.97 -17.23
N MET A 663 8.37 -13.54 -16.23
CA MET A 663 9.81 -13.81 -16.15
C MET A 663 10.17 -15.15 -15.49
N GLY A 664 9.25 -15.79 -14.77
CA GLY A 664 9.46 -17.10 -14.15
C GLY A 664 10.71 -17.12 -13.25
N ASN A 665 11.67 -18.00 -13.53
CA ASN A 665 12.93 -18.08 -12.76
C ASN A 665 13.83 -16.83 -12.91
N SER A 666 13.53 -15.93 -13.84
CA SER A 666 14.22 -14.64 -14.01
C SER A 666 13.50 -13.48 -13.33
N THR A 667 12.41 -13.74 -12.57
CA THR A 667 11.73 -12.71 -11.78
C THR A 667 12.72 -12.04 -10.83
N PRO A 668 12.83 -10.71 -10.86
CA PRO A 668 13.75 -9.99 -9.98
C PRO A 668 13.30 -10.05 -8.52
N SER A 669 14.23 -9.88 -7.57
CA SER A 669 13.95 -9.96 -6.13
C SER A 669 12.87 -8.99 -5.66
N TYR A 670 12.83 -7.78 -6.22
CA TYR A 670 11.79 -6.78 -5.95
C TYR A 670 10.41 -7.11 -6.56
N MET A 671 10.26 -8.23 -7.29
CA MET A 671 8.96 -8.77 -7.73
C MET A 671 8.72 -10.18 -7.21
N MET A 672 9.52 -10.64 -6.24
CA MET A 672 9.26 -11.91 -5.58
C MET A 672 8.14 -11.72 -4.54
N PRO A 673 7.24 -12.72 -4.37
CA PRO A 673 6.29 -12.71 -3.28
C PRO A 673 6.97 -12.60 -1.92
N VAL A 674 6.30 -11.91 -0.99
CA VAL A 674 6.75 -11.87 0.40
C VAL A 674 6.80 -13.29 0.96
N GLN A 675 7.68 -13.54 1.92
CA GLN A 675 7.79 -14.84 2.57
C GLN A 675 6.96 -14.79 3.86
N PRO A 676 5.81 -15.49 3.94
CA PRO A 676 4.99 -15.46 5.14
C PRO A 676 5.78 -15.95 6.36
N GLY A 677 5.73 -15.19 7.45
CA GLY A 677 6.50 -15.46 8.66
C GLY A 677 7.99 -15.11 8.57
N GLY A 678 8.46 -14.60 7.42
CA GLY A 678 9.85 -14.21 7.22
C GLY A 678 10.27 -13.07 8.14
N LEU A 679 9.44 -12.04 8.29
CA LEU A 679 9.72 -10.93 9.22
C LEU A 679 9.65 -11.38 10.68
N LEU A 680 8.75 -12.30 11.04
CA LEU A 680 8.68 -12.87 12.40
C LEU A 680 9.99 -13.57 12.80
N GLN A 681 10.65 -14.23 11.84
CA GLN A 681 11.95 -14.87 12.07
C GLN A 681 13.09 -13.87 12.24
N ALA A 682 12.93 -12.64 11.74
CA ALA A 682 13.91 -11.56 11.90
C ALA A 682 13.74 -10.78 13.23
N ILE A 683 12.61 -10.94 13.92
CA ILE A 683 12.33 -10.30 15.22
C ILE A 683 13.03 -11.09 16.34
N SER A 684 13.60 -10.38 17.32
CA SER A 684 14.24 -11.01 18.48
C SER A 684 13.23 -11.86 19.28
N PRO A 685 13.61 -13.01 19.85
CA PRO A 685 12.66 -13.88 20.55
C PRO A 685 11.87 -13.20 21.67
N THR A 686 12.46 -12.20 22.34
CA THR A 686 11.82 -11.42 23.41
C THR A 686 10.85 -10.36 22.89
N ALA A 687 10.99 -9.93 21.64
CA ALA A 687 10.13 -8.93 21.00
C ALA A 687 9.06 -9.55 20.09
N GLN A 688 9.10 -10.87 19.87
CA GLN A 688 8.10 -11.56 19.04
C GLN A 688 6.69 -11.37 19.60
N PRO A 689 5.69 -11.12 18.73
CA PRO A 689 4.31 -11.10 19.17
C PRO A 689 3.88 -12.47 19.72
N PRO A 690 2.88 -12.52 20.62
CA PRO A 690 2.26 -13.78 21.00
C PRO A 690 1.79 -14.55 19.77
N ALA A 691 1.85 -15.88 19.85
CA ALA A 691 1.27 -16.73 18.81
C ALA A 691 -0.24 -16.45 18.71
N ALA A 692 -0.70 -16.16 17.50
CA ALA A 692 -2.12 -16.01 17.22
C ALA A 692 -2.85 -17.36 17.40
N GLN A 693 -4.13 -17.30 17.73
CA GLN A 693 -4.97 -18.50 17.71
C GLN A 693 -5.09 -19.01 16.28
N PRO A 694 -5.05 -20.33 16.05
CA PRO A 694 -5.27 -20.87 14.72
C PRO A 694 -6.66 -20.48 14.19
N LEU A 695 -6.72 -20.00 12.96
CA LEU A 695 -8.00 -19.74 12.30
C LEU A 695 -8.81 -21.05 12.17
N PRO A 696 -10.15 -20.99 12.33
CA PRO A 696 -11.00 -22.15 12.18
C PRO A 696 -10.96 -22.73 10.76
N VAL A 697 -11.38 -23.98 10.62
CA VAL A 697 -11.60 -24.61 9.31
C VAL A 697 -13.08 -24.51 8.97
N LEU A 698 -13.40 -24.04 7.77
CA LEU A 698 -14.78 -23.94 7.29
C LEU A 698 -15.42 -25.34 7.26
N SER A 699 -16.54 -25.49 7.97
CA SER A 699 -17.24 -26.75 8.16
C SER A 699 -18.58 -26.78 7.42
N GLU A 700 -19.23 -27.95 7.39
CA GLU A 700 -20.55 -28.12 6.74
C GLU A 700 -21.61 -27.22 7.37
N SER A 701 -21.60 -27.07 8.71
CA SER A 701 -22.58 -26.23 9.42
C SER A 701 -22.43 -24.74 9.11
N ASP A 702 -21.25 -24.30 8.69
CA ASP A 702 -20.99 -22.89 8.36
C ASP A 702 -21.56 -22.54 6.98
N VAL A 703 -21.73 -23.55 6.12
CA VAL A 703 -22.23 -23.39 4.74
C VAL A 703 -23.72 -23.74 4.63
N ALA A 704 -24.21 -24.60 5.51
CA ALA A 704 -25.58 -25.09 5.51
C ALA A 704 -26.56 -24.02 6.00
N GLU A 705 -27.47 -23.62 5.12
CA GLU A 705 -28.52 -22.66 5.43
C GLU A 705 -29.93 -23.23 5.23
N PRO A 706 -30.93 -22.74 5.98
CA PRO A 706 -32.32 -23.06 5.69
C PRO A 706 -32.75 -22.53 4.30
N PRO A 707 -33.76 -23.15 3.66
CA PRO A 707 -34.29 -22.66 2.39
C PRO A 707 -34.81 -21.22 2.49
N LEU A 708 -34.73 -20.48 1.37
CA LEU A 708 -35.26 -19.13 1.30
C LEU A 708 -36.77 -19.10 1.61
N PRO A 709 -37.23 -18.17 2.45
CA PRO A 709 -38.65 -17.92 2.69
C PRO A 709 -39.38 -17.55 1.38
N ALA A 710 -40.61 -18.03 1.22
CA ALA A 710 -41.44 -17.66 0.06
C ALA A 710 -41.85 -16.18 0.16
N GLY A 711 -41.39 -15.35 -0.78
CA GLY A 711 -41.88 -13.98 -0.92
C GLY A 711 -43.36 -13.97 -1.29
N THR A 712 -44.19 -13.25 -0.53
CA THR A 712 -45.62 -13.11 -0.82
C THR A 712 -45.82 -12.04 -1.89
N LYS A 713 -46.37 -12.41 -3.06
CA LYS A 713 -46.85 -11.44 -4.06
C LYS A 713 -47.96 -10.59 -3.42
N GLN A 714 -47.64 -9.41 -2.89
CA GLN A 714 -48.67 -8.50 -2.40
C GLN A 714 -49.31 -7.80 -3.58
N ALA A 715 -50.54 -8.22 -3.92
CA ALA A 715 -51.43 -7.46 -4.78
C ALA A 715 -51.71 -6.11 -4.11
N SER A 716 -51.57 -5.03 -4.86
CA SER A 716 -51.91 -3.66 -4.46
C SER A 716 -53.33 -3.60 -3.90
N GLY A 717 -53.47 -3.48 -2.58
CA GLY A 717 -54.75 -3.38 -1.89
C GLY A 717 -54.57 -2.69 -0.56
N ALA A 718 -54.82 -1.38 -0.54
CA ALA A 718 -54.88 -0.60 0.68
C ALA A 718 -56.00 -1.13 1.59
N GLN A 719 -55.65 -1.67 2.76
CA GLN A 719 -56.60 -1.85 3.85
C GLN A 719 -55.96 -1.52 5.20
N ASN A 720 -56.57 -0.55 5.86
CA ASN A 720 -56.34 -0.17 7.26
C ASN A 720 -56.65 -1.35 8.18
N ALA A 721 -55.82 -1.57 9.20
CA ALA A 721 -56.13 -2.43 10.33
C ALA A 721 -56.07 -1.65 11.66
N PRO A 722 -56.87 -2.02 12.68
CA PRO A 722 -57.25 -1.15 13.78
C PRO A 722 -56.31 -1.23 14.98
N ALA A 723 -56.36 -0.18 15.80
CA ALA A 723 -55.62 -0.03 17.04
C ALA A 723 -55.89 -1.16 18.05
N SER A 724 -54.83 -1.70 18.64
CA SER A 724 -54.91 -2.59 19.80
C SER A 724 -54.13 -2.02 20.99
N SER A 725 -54.87 -1.96 22.10
CA SER A 725 -54.57 -1.54 23.47
C SER A 725 -53.18 -1.85 24.04
N HIS A 726 -52.62 -0.83 24.71
CA HIS A 726 -51.49 -0.93 25.62
C HIS A 726 -51.84 -1.74 26.89
N ALA A 727 -51.05 -2.76 27.19
CA ALA A 727 -50.90 -3.31 28.52
C ALA A 727 -49.54 -2.88 29.09
N SER A 728 -49.58 -2.03 30.12
CA SER A 728 -48.45 -1.55 30.87
C SER A 728 -47.89 -2.63 31.80
N LEU A 729 -46.60 -2.94 31.68
CA LEU A 729 -45.83 -3.66 32.70
C LEU A 729 -44.76 -2.71 33.26
N GLN A 730 -45.02 -2.23 34.47
CA GLN A 730 -44.07 -1.50 35.29
C GLN A 730 -43.03 -2.48 35.85
N LEU A 731 -41.74 -2.15 35.73
CA LEU A 731 -40.65 -2.74 36.51
C LEU A 731 -39.87 -1.62 37.24
N PRO A 732 -39.33 -1.88 38.44
CA PRO A 732 -39.01 -0.85 39.41
C PRO A 732 -37.67 -0.16 39.15
N ALA A 733 -37.66 1.15 39.40
CA ALA A 733 -36.47 1.99 39.42
C ALA A 733 -35.54 1.63 40.59
N ALA A 734 -34.61 0.69 40.40
CA ALA A 734 -33.52 0.45 41.35
C ALA A 734 -32.34 -0.38 40.76
N VAL A 735 -31.88 -0.11 39.52
CA VAL A 735 -30.56 -0.64 39.03
C VAL A 735 -29.78 0.38 38.17
N LEU A 736 -30.21 1.65 38.14
CA LEU A 736 -29.68 2.67 37.22
C LEU A 736 -28.50 3.49 37.76
N MET A 737 -27.71 2.97 38.72
CA MET A 737 -26.63 3.73 39.37
C MET A 737 -25.34 2.95 39.64
N SER A 738 -25.01 1.94 38.83
CA SER A 738 -23.74 1.21 38.94
C SER A 738 -23.00 0.98 37.62
N VAL A 739 -23.49 1.51 36.49
CA VAL A 739 -22.81 1.40 35.18
C VAL A 739 -22.21 2.73 34.70
N LEU A 740 -22.56 3.87 35.31
CA LEU A 740 -22.03 5.18 34.92
C LEU A 740 -20.71 5.60 35.60
N LEU A 741 -20.17 4.81 36.53
CA LEU A 741 -18.86 5.10 37.16
C LEU A 741 -17.68 4.29 36.58
N ALA A 742 -17.92 3.32 35.69
CA ALA A 742 -16.85 2.52 35.08
C ALA A 742 -16.34 3.08 33.73
N ILE A 743 -16.98 4.13 33.19
CA ILE A 743 -16.65 4.70 31.87
C ILE A 743 -15.80 5.99 31.99
N LEU A 744 -15.62 6.53 33.19
CA LEU A 744 -14.85 7.77 33.43
C LEU A 744 -13.40 7.56 33.89
N SER A 745 -12.96 6.32 34.12
CA SER A 745 -11.58 6.02 34.58
C SER A 745 -10.61 5.56 33.49
N ASN A 746 -11.06 5.30 32.26
CA ASN A 746 -10.19 4.88 31.15
C ASN A 746 -9.87 5.98 30.11
N ALA A 747 -10.32 7.22 30.35
CA ALA A 747 -10.09 8.35 29.43
C ALA A 747 -8.96 9.31 29.88
N LEU A 748 -8.08 8.89 30.80
CA LEU A 748 -7.01 9.75 31.33
C LEU A 748 -5.60 9.13 31.31
N LEU A 749 -5.37 8.10 30.50
CA LEU A 749 -4.05 7.45 30.34
C LEU A 749 -3.55 7.39 28.90
N LEU A 750 -3.96 8.34 28.05
CA LEU A 750 -3.36 8.60 26.74
C LEU A 750 -3.38 10.12 26.50
N VAL A 751 -2.40 10.81 27.10
CA VAL A 751 -1.88 12.12 26.67
C VAL A 751 -0.38 11.97 26.53
#